data_AF-A0A1Y4FXX9-F1
#
_entry.id   AF-A0A1Y4FXX9-F1
#
_cell.length_a   1.000
_cell.length_b   1.000
_cell.length_c   1.000
_cell.angle_alpha   90.00
_cell.angle_beta   90.00
_cell.angle_gamma   90.00
#
_symmetry.space_group_name_H-M   'P 1'
#
loop_
_entity.id
_entity.type
_entity.pdbx_description
1 polymer ?
#
loop_
_entity_poly.entity_id
_entity_poly.type
_entity_poly.pdbx_seq_one_letter_code
_entity_poly.pdbx_strand_id
1 'polypeptide(L)'
;MVNMLVNERGAHGFVVRCLGRLKARRRYEYALVWGVCLLALLLGMAKASIYPFGDTAFVRADGLWQYVGYTGWASEILHGEGSPFYSFAKSLGGGTLSLFQGMAMSPTTLLLAFVDSADVPKFFSLLMMLKLPLCGVTCHVFLRKRFSFHGIVHVLLSCSYGTMMCLFTTGSNIMWLDNIVALPLFALGVYYVVQRKRPLLLFVVTALCIVDNWYCAYMACLFSVICFFLEVAFSPQRSWMFFIKRGLYFACTMLLALGASMVVFLPIIKAMFGAAAVTTNAAASGVSWSSASYSLDDLLRNYYLGNASVFEPDFGNFPISGLALLLAMSLFFIPGHRKIKVAVAVVLAVFVASYVYQPLGLIWSGFVRADSYIPRFIYIWQFSLVVAAALAFSLLKKLPRKKRAVSLAVPLVLFSGAMLYEHLRIPFDSLPMLVFQLAVMLLFAVLLCVPLFSRWAYEGKEEPRTPSPVRAFAGRRWGQAMSVIVPCALSLCFVVENAWAVSRIVYTPEYNVALMSVDSYEEYMKGFEAHLNEVASSESESFYRAEKGTFSSLGDSDVNDQVLSEYMALGMRGLTHYSSYMQQSVNDLLGSLGYCDTPGFRSITVYNSPMLLPDSLLGLKYLFVQYDYLPGCSMVGTAEDVAEGANIFRNDNALPLGYGVAEDIASVEWSEDVFSNQEKWLSAMTGDDESGIYRDALVVSRENAGDADAAAATESATAADEFLVTAQADGPLYLYLNTDDGVYGGAKNAGALFADGSFVQSVSAGLFDTNVVYLGDYTEGASVEVRFERSAEMKELDADQVFAASLNRERCEESLAKLAAAPLQVKSVEDGYVEADFQGSFDGQKLLLTIPVEDGWKVSVNGRDQEPQSFNGLMVLEMDEGENYLSMEYHVPGMAAGFGVSLASVAIFTLWRVGAYAKSKGKSPERLMERGGGEKC
;
A
#
# COMPACT_ATOMS: atom_id res chain seq x y z
N MET A 1 -62.38 22.70 11.51
CA MET A 1 -61.38 23.08 10.48
C MET A 1 -61.07 24.55 10.72
N VAL A 2 -59.79 24.95 10.77
CA VAL A 2 -59.26 26.24 11.28
C VAL A 2 -59.04 26.30 12.80
N ASN A 3 -58.05 25.53 13.29
CA ASN A 3 -57.19 25.89 14.44
C ASN A 3 -56.07 24.86 14.63
N MET A 4 -55.16 24.75 13.65
CA MET A 4 -53.94 23.94 13.79
C MET A 4 -52.79 24.50 12.93
N LEU A 5 -52.48 25.80 13.07
CA LEU A 5 -51.30 26.43 12.45
C LEU A 5 -50.68 27.47 13.39
N VAL A 6 -50.07 27.04 14.49
CA VAL A 6 -49.03 27.81 15.20
C VAL A 6 -48.06 26.84 15.88
N ASN A 7 -47.03 26.34 15.17
CA ASN A 7 -45.83 25.87 15.86
C ASN A 7 -44.51 25.95 15.05
N GLU A 8 -44.39 26.90 14.11
CA GLU A 8 -43.13 27.13 13.39
C GLU A 8 -42.07 27.90 14.20
N ARG A 9 -42.44 28.51 15.34
CA ARG A 9 -41.51 29.28 16.18
C ARG A 9 -40.59 28.40 17.06
N GLY A 10 -40.94 27.13 17.28
CA GLY A 10 -40.16 26.19 18.11
C GLY A 10 -38.90 25.67 17.42
N ALA A 11 -39.02 25.25 16.15
CA ALA A 11 -37.91 24.73 15.36
C ALA A 11 -36.87 25.82 15.03
N HIS A 12 -37.34 27.02 14.65
CA HIS A 12 -36.46 28.15 14.35
C HIS A 12 -35.70 28.63 15.60
N GLY A 13 -36.32 28.62 16.79
CA GLY A 13 -35.67 28.95 18.06
C GLY A 13 -34.65 27.90 18.52
N PHE A 14 -34.90 26.62 18.25
CA PHE A 14 -33.97 25.53 18.53
C PHE A 14 -32.72 25.58 17.63
N VAL A 15 -32.91 25.76 16.31
CA VAL A 15 -31.82 25.92 15.34
C VAL A 15 -30.99 27.16 15.66
N VAL A 16 -31.61 28.30 15.97
CA VAL A 16 -30.90 29.53 16.35
C VAL A 16 -30.14 29.39 17.67
N ARG A 17 -30.67 28.68 18.68
CA ARG A 17 -29.94 28.38 19.93
C ARG A 17 -28.79 27.40 19.71
N CYS A 18 -28.98 26.38 18.87
CA CYS A 18 -27.94 25.42 18.50
C CYS A 18 -26.82 26.13 17.73
N LEU A 19 -27.15 26.94 16.72
CA LEU A 19 -26.22 27.79 15.99
C LEU A 19 -25.53 28.81 16.91
N GLY A 20 -26.25 29.41 17.85
CA GLY A 20 -25.70 30.30 18.87
C GLY A 20 -24.69 29.62 19.80
N ARG A 21 -24.97 28.39 20.24
CA ARG A 21 -24.05 27.56 21.04
C ARG A 21 -22.84 27.06 20.24
N LEU A 22 -23.03 26.72 18.95
CA LEU A 22 -21.97 26.37 18.01
C LEU A 22 -21.03 27.56 17.77
N LYS A 23 -21.59 28.77 17.65
CA LYS A 23 -20.84 30.02 17.48
C LYS A 23 -20.07 30.41 18.74
N ALA A 24 -20.70 30.33 19.92
CA ALA A 24 -20.05 30.61 21.21
C ALA A 24 -18.88 29.64 21.51
N ARG A 25 -18.96 28.40 21.03
CA ARG A 25 -17.89 27.40 21.16
C ARG A 25 -17.05 27.24 19.89
N ARG A 26 -17.16 28.11 18.88
CA ARG A 26 -16.44 28.00 17.59
C ARG A 26 -16.38 26.58 17.02
N ARG A 27 -17.47 25.84 17.09
CA ARG A 27 -17.55 24.46 16.58
C ARG A 27 -17.71 24.40 15.06
N TYR A 28 -18.10 25.51 14.43
CA TYR A 28 -18.16 25.64 12.97
C TYR A 28 -16.79 25.54 12.30
N GLU A 29 -15.69 25.81 13.03
CA GLU A 29 -14.32 25.72 12.48
C GLU A 29 -13.98 24.28 12.04
N TYR A 30 -14.53 23.25 12.69
CA TYR A 30 -14.35 21.86 12.27
C TYR A 30 -14.97 21.60 10.89
N ALA A 31 -16.22 22.05 10.68
CA ALA A 31 -16.90 21.93 9.41
C ALA A 31 -16.24 22.80 8.31
N LEU A 32 -15.67 23.94 8.69
CA LEU A 32 -14.94 24.79 7.76
C LEU A 32 -13.63 24.14 7.30
N VAL A 33 -12.87 23.52 8.21
CA VAL A 33 -11.66 22.77 7.84
C VAL A 33 -12.02 21.63 6.88
N TRP A 34 -13.05 20.85 7.21
CA TRP A 34 -13.56 19.80 6.34
C TRP A 34 -13.91 20.34 4.95
N GLY A 35 -14.77 21.36 4.90
CA GLY A 35 -15.27 21.92 3.64
C GLY A 35 -14.18 22.56 2.78
N VAL A 36 -13.19 23.21 3.38
CA VAL A 36 -12.06 23.81 2.62
C VAL A 36 -11.16 22.73 2.04
N CYS A 37 -10.81 21.69 2.80
CA CYS A 37 -10.04 20.56 2.30
C CYS A 37 -10.80 19.84 1.17
N LEU A 38 -12.07 19.51 1.41
CA LEU A 38 -12.92 18.83 0.45
C LEU A 38 -13.10 19.66 -0.83
N LEU A 39 -13.32 20.97 -0.72
CA LEU A 39 -13.45 21.83 -1.89
C LEU A 39 -12.17 21.86 -2.74
N ALA A 40 -11.00 21.98 -2.12
CA ALA A 40 -9.74 21.95 -2.85
C ALA A 40 -9.53 20.61 -3.57
N LEU A 41 -9.87 19.51 -2.89
CA LEU A 41 -9.81 18.16 -3.45
C LEU A 41 -10.78 17.98 -4.63
N LEU A 42 -12.06 18.33 -4.46
CA LEU A 42 -13.09 18.21 -5.50
C LEU A 42 -12.74 19.01 -6.75
N LEU A 43 -12.22 20.23 -6.60
CA LEU A 43 -11.77 21.04 -7.74
C LEU A 43 -10.57 20.42 -8.46
N GLY A 44 -9.65 19.81 -7.71
CA GLY A 44 -8.52 19.08 -8.27
C GLY A 44 -8.94 17.83 -9.04
N MET A 45 -9.81 17.01 -8.43
CA MET A 45 -10.38 15.80 -9.03
C MET A 45 -11.21 16.12 -10.27
N ALA A 46 -12.06 17.15 -10.23
CA ALA A 46 -12.86 17.58 -11.37
C ALA A 46 -12.01 18.07 -12.53
N LYS A 47 -10.90 18.76 -12.25
CA LYS A 47 -9.96 19.19 -13.30
C LYS A 47 -9.19 18.02 -13.92
N ALA A 48 -8.96 16.96 -13.15
CA ALA A 48 -8.23 15.78 -13.59
C ALA A 48 -9.14 14.60 -13.99
N SER A 49 -10.45 14.84 -14.14
CA SER A 49 -11.45 13.83 -14.53
C SER A 49 -11.46 12.55 -13.68
N ILE A 50 -11.17 12.66 -12.37
CA ILE A 50 -11.28 11.52 -11.45
C ILE A 50 -12.72 11.36 -10.97
N TYR A 51 -13.18 10.11 -10.85
CA TYR A 51 -14.45 9.75 -10.24
C TYR A 51 -14.75 10.53 -8.95
N PRO A 52 -15.92 11.18 -8.82
CA PRO A 52 -17.12 11.03 -9.66
C PRO A 52 -17.22 12.03 -10.84
N PHE A 53 -16.14 12.73 -11.20
CA PHE A 53 -16.14 13.73 -12.27
C PHE A 53 -15.62 13.23 -13.62
N GLY A 54 -15.16 11.98 -13.66
CA GLY A 54 -14.81 11.24 -14.87
C GLY A 54 -14.68 9.75 -14.55
N ASP A 55 -14.16 8.98 -15.49
CA ASP A 55 -14.34 7.52 -15.53
C ASP A 55 -13.19 6.74 -14.88
N THR A 56 -12.20 7.44 -14.33
CA THR A 56 -11.04 6.80 -13.67
C THR A 56 -11.02 7.01 -12.16
N ALA A 57 -10.52 6.02 -11.43
CA ALA A 57 -10.40 6.05 -9.98
C ALA A 57 -9.07 6.65 -9.51
N PHE A 58 -9.01 7.08 -8.24
CA PHE A 58 -7.75 7.42 -7.56
C PHE A 58 -6.98 6.14 -7.17
N VAL A 59 -6.63 5.32 -8.16
CA VAL A 59 -5.93 4.04 -8.03
C VAL A 59 -4.73 4.05 -8.97
N ARG A 60 -3.56 3.68 -8.46
CA ARG A 60 -2.29 3.68 -9.20
C ARG A 60 -1.24 2.83 -8.47
N ALA A 61 -0.18 2.41 -9.18
CA ALA A 61 0.94 1.65 -8.61
C ALA A 61 0.43 0.48 -7.75
N ASP A 62 0.97 0.23 -6.54
CA ASP A 62 0.50 -0.85 -5.64
C ASP A 62 -1.02 -0.85 -5.39
N GLY A 63 -1.69 0.30 -5.53
CA GLY A 63 -3.14 0.37 -5.53
C GLY A 63 -3.78 -0.52 -6.61
N LEU A 64 -3.23 -0.48 -7.81
CA LEU A 64 -3.66 -1.24 -8.97
C LEU A 64 -3.27 -2.72 -8.85
N TRP A 65 -2.00 -3.01 -8.57
CA TRP A 65 -1.48 -4.38 -8.54
C TRP A 65 -2.01 -5.22 -7.36
N GLN A 66 -2.23 -4.58 -6.20
CA GLN A 66 -2.51 -5.28 -4.92
C GLN A 66 -3.79 -4.80 -4.24
N TYR A 67 -3.87 -3.51 -3.92
CA TYR A 67 -4.81 -3.07 -2.89
C TYR A 67 -6.26 -3.03 -3.36
N VAL A 68 -6.54 -2.85 -4.66
CA VAL A 68 -7.92 -2.99 -5.17
C VAL A 68 -8.43 -4.41 -4.94
N GLY A 69 -7.67 -5.43 -5.34
CA GLY A 69 -8.04 -6.83 -5.12
C GLY A 69 -8.20 -7.19 -3.65
N TYR A 70 -7.25 -6.80 -2.79
CA TYR A 70 -7.36 -7.06 -1.35
C TYR A 70 -8.49 -6.31 -0.66
N THR A 71 -8.82 -5.12 -1.14
CA THR A 71 -9.96 -4.37 -0.62
C THR A 71 -11.28 -4.98 -1.08
N GLY A 72 -11.34 -5.53 -2.31
CA GLY A 72 -12.47 -6.32 -2.81
C GLY A 72 -12.68 -7.57 -1.98
N TRP A 73 -11.63 -8.35 -1.74
CA TRP A 73 -11.67 -9.51 -0.84
C TRP A 73 -12.10 -9.14 0.58
N ALA A 74 -11.61 -8.01 1.11
CA ALA A 74 -12.04 -7.52 2.41
C ALA A 74 -13.53 -7.11 2.42
N SER A 75 -14.09 -6.68 1.29
CA SER A 75 -15.51 -6.46 1.10
C SER A 75 -16.30 -7.76 1.18
N GLU A 76 -15.86 -8.80 0.48
CA GLU A 76 -16.48 -10.12 0.51
C GLU A 76 -16.55 -10.70 1.94
N ILE A 77 -15.46 -10.58 2.70
CA ILE A 77 -15.45 -11.01 4.11
C ILE A 77 -16.50 -10.27 4.93
N LEU A 78 -16.71 -8.97 4.69
CA LEU A 78 -17.71 -8.19 5.40
C LEU A 78 -19.14 -8.53 4.98
N HIS A 79 -19.34 -9.08 3.78
CA HIS A 79 -20.60 -9.65 3.32
C HIS A 79 -20.83 -11.10 3.81
N GLY A 80 -19.82 -11.71 4.43
CA GLY A 80 -19.90 -13.06 4.98
C GLY A 80 -19.31 -14.12 4.05
N GLU A 81 -18.57 -13.71 3.02
CA GLU A 81 -17.93 -14.58 2.05
C GLU A 81 -16.41 -14.63 2.30
N GLY A 82 -15.88 -15.82 2.57
CA GLY A 82 -14.45 -16.03 2.86
C GLY A 82 -14.05 -15.79 4.32
N SER A 83 -12.74 -15.82 4.59
CA SER A 83 -12.17 -15.79 5.95
C SER A 83 -11.04 -14.75 6.09
N PRO A 84 -11.00 -13.96 7.18
CA PRO A 84 -9.90 -13.03 7.44
C PRO A 84 -8.62 -13.72 7.95
N PHE A 85 -8.64 -15.04 8.14
CA PHE A 85 -7.54 -15.78 8.79
C PHE A 85 -6.75 -16.66 7.84
N TYR A 86 -7.41 -17.28 6.86
CA TYR A 86 -6.79 -18.12 5.84
C TYR A 86 -7.53 -17.93 4.51
N SER A 87 -6.88 -18.15 3.38
CA SER A 87 -7.58 -18.32 2.11
C SER A 87 -6.84 -19.21 1.14
N PHE A 88 -7.56 -20.09 0.44
CA PHE A 88 -7.04 -20.89 -0.67
C PHE A 88 -6.84 -20.09 -1.97
N ALA A 89 -7.35 -18.85 -2.04
CA ALA A 89 -7.12 -17.92 -3.15
C ALA A 89 -5.81 -17.12 -3.02
N LYS A 90 -5.06 -17.33 -1.92
CA LYS A 90 -3.74 -16.73 -1.70
C LYS A 90 -2.66 -17.64 -2.31
N SER A 91 -2.54 -17.67 -3.65
CA SER A 91 -1.71 -18.65 -4.37
C SER A 91 -2.13 -20.09 -4.02
N LEU A 92 -1.20 -20.97 -3.64
CA LEU A 92 -1.52 -22.34 -3.18
C LEU A 92 -2.30 -22.39 -1.85
N GLY A 93 -2.46 -21.26 -1.17
CA GLY A 93 -3.18 -21.07 0.07
C GLY A 93 -2.26 -20.54 1.17
N GLY A 94 -2.81 -19.74 2.09
CA GLY A 94 -2.03 -19.31 3.24
C GLY A 94 -2.74 -18.38 4.22
N GLY A 95 -2.07 -18.09 5.34
CA GLY A 95 -2.59 -17.16 6.35
C GLY A 95 -2.80 -15.74 5.81
N THR A 96 -3.97 -15.15 6.07
CA THR A 96 -4.40 -13.86 5.48
C THR A 96 -4.55 -12.71 6.47
N LEU A 97 -4.37 -12.95 7.78
CA LEU A 97 -4.55 -11.89 8.79
C LEU A 97 -3.66 -10.65 8.56
N SER A 98 -2.45 -10.84 8.01
CA SER A 98 -1.55 -9.73 7.68
C SER A 98 -2.01 -8.90 6.47
N LEU A 99 -2.71 -9.52 5.51
CA LEU A 99 -3.37 -8.84 4.39
C LEU A 99 -4.63 -8.11 4.87
N PHE A 100 -5.41 -8.77 5.74
CA PHE A 100 -6.62 -8.18 6.32
C PHE A 100 -6.29 -6.94 7.17
N GLN A 101 -5.15 -6.96 7.86
CA GLN A 101 -4.61 -5.78 8.53
C GLN A 101 -4.20 -4.71 7.50
N GLY A 102 -4.84 -3.55 7.58
CA GLY A 102 -4.65 -2.43 6.66
C GLY A 102 -5.76 -2.32 5.62
N MET A 103 -6.48 -3.41 5.32
CA MET A 103 -7.60 -3.37 4.35
C MET A 103 -8.95 -3.20 5.05
N ALA A 104 -9.30 -4.01 6.05
CA ALA A 104 -10.62 -3.96 6.72
C ALA A 104 -10.59 -3.61 8.21
N MET A 105 -9.40 -3.51 8.81
CA MET A 105 -9.24 -3.22 10.25
C MET A 105 -9.37 -1.71 10.58
N SER A 106 -9.43 -0.85 9.57
CA SER A 106 -9.61 0.60 9.73
C SER A 106 -11.08 0.96 9.96
N PRO A 107 -11.40 1.90 10.87
CA PRO A 107 -12.77 2.41 11.03
C PRO A 107 -13.36 3.02 9.75
N THR A 108 -12.53 3.51 8.83
CA THR A 108 -13.01 4.12 7.59
C THR A 108 -13.24 3.09 6.49
N THR A 109 -12.51 1.98 6.50
CA THR A 109 -12.68 0.90 5.52
C THR A 109 -13.79 -0.07 5.90
N LEU A 110 -14.30 -0.06 7.14
CA LEU A 110 -15.56 -0.75 7.49
C LEU A 110 -16.77 -0.28 6.66
N LEU A 111 -16.68 0.85 5.96
CA LEU A 111 -17.67 1.27 4.97
C LEU A 111 -17.77 0.32 3.77
N LEU A 112 -16.79 -0.59 3.59
CA LEU A 112 -16.83 -1.68 2.62
C LEU A 112 -18.02 -2.63 2.82
N ALA A 113 -18.59 -2.70 4.03
CA ALA A 113 -19.83 -3.44 4.28
C ALA A 113 -21.06 -2.92 3.48
N PHE A 114 -20.89 -1.89 2.65
CA PHE A 114 -21.90 -1.31 1.76
C PHE A 114 -21.39 -1.19 0.31
N VAL A 115 -20.30 -1.87 -0.04
CA VAL A 115 -19.61 -1.75 -1.33
C VAL A 115 -19.33 -3.15 -1.85
N ASP A 116 -19.73 -3.43 -3.09
CA ASP A 116 -19.40 -4.70 -3.74
C ASP A 116 -17.94 -4.69 -4.22
N SER A 117 -17.29 -5.84 -4.34
CA SER A 117 -15.89 -5.94 -4.78
C SER A 117 -15.64 -5.26 -6.13
N ALA A 118 -16.60 -5.32 -7.06
CA ALA A 118 -16.56 -4.64 -8.35
C ALA A 118 -16.55 -3.09 -8.27
N ASP A 119 -17.03 -2.50 -7.16
CA ASP A 119 -17.12 -1.04 -6.96
C ASP A 119 -15.93 -0.45 -6.18
N VAL A 120 -14.94 -1.27 -5.82
CA VAL A 120 -13.79 -0.86 -5.00
C VAL A 120 -13.01 0.34 -5.58
N PRO A 121 -12.77 0.46 -6.90
CA PRO A 121 -12.09 1.65 -7.43
C PRO A 121 -12.87 2.94 -7.15
N LYS A 122 -14.21 2.93 -7.25
CA LYS A 122 -15.06 4.07 -6.84
C LYS A 122 -14.85 4.38 -5.37
N PHE A 123 -14.83 3.34 -4.55
CA PHE A 123 -14.65 3.46 -3.12
C PHE A 123 -13.29 4.07 -2.73
N PHE A 124 -12.20 3.77 -3.44
CA PHE A 124 -10.90 4.41 -3.22
C PHE A 124 -10.97 5.94 -3.38
N SER A 125 -11.59 6.41 -4.46
CA SER A 125 -11.82 7.85 -4.69
C SER A 125 -12.66 8.49 -3.58
N LEU A 126 -13.72 7.80 -3.13
CA LEU A 126 -14.56 8.26 -2.02
C LEU A 126 -13.82 8.27 -0.68
N LEU A 127 -12.96 7.27 -0.42
CA LEU A 127 -12.12 7.23 0.77
C LEU A 127 -11.12 8.38 0.79
N MET A 128 -10.55 8.77 -0.35
CA MET A 128 -9.71 9.97 -0.43
C MET A 128 -10.49 11.23 -0.04
N MET A 129 -11.74 11.36 -0.53
CA MET A 129 -12.66 12.45 -0.17
C MET A 129 -13.03 12.47 1.33
N LEU A 130 -12.90 11.34 2.01
CA LEU A 130 -13.13 11.21 3.44
C LEU A 130 -11.84 11.46 4.27
N LYS A 131 -10.76 10.74 3.99
CA LYS A 131 -9.55 10.66 4.81
C LYS A 131 -8.70 11.95 4.76
N LEU A 132 -8.61 12.63 3.61
CA LEU A 132 -7.81 13.86 3.50
C LEU A 132 -8.42 15.02 4.32
N PRO A 133 -9.73 15.32 4.22
CA PRO A 133 -10.37 16.25 5.14
C PRO A 133 -10.29 15.83 6.62
N LEU A 134 -10.35 14.53 6.92
CA LEU A 134 -10.14 14.02 8.29
C LEU A 134 -8.75 14.38 8.83
N CYS A 135 -7.68 14.29 8.02
CA CYS A 135 -6.34 14.75 8.41
C CYS A 135 -6.37 16.22 8.84
N GLY A 136 -7.01 17.08 8.03
CA GLY A 136 -7.18 18.49 8.39
C GLY A 136 -7.93 18.68 9.70
N VAL A 137 -9.00 17.91 9.93
CA VAL A 137 -9.82 17.98 11.15
C VAL A 137 -9.05 17.52 12.39
N THR A 138 -8.30 16.42 12.33
CA THR A 138 -7.50 15.96 13.49
C THR A 138 -6.35 16.92 13.78
N CYS A 139 -5.74 17.50 12.75
CA CYS A 139 -4.78 18.60 12.91
C CYS A 139 -5.42 19.81 13.60
N HIS A 140 -6.64 20.19 13.19
CA HIS A 140 -7.39 21.26 13.84
C HIS A 140 -7.67 20.95 15.33
N VAL A 141 -8.04 19.71 15.66
CA VAL A 141 -8.20 19.25 17.06
C VAL A 141 -6.91 19.45 17.84
N PHE A 142 -5.77 19.00 17.31
CA PHE A 142 -4.46 19.18 17.93
C PHE A 142 -4.15 20.66 18.13
N LEU A 143 -4.15 21.46 17.05
CA LEU A 143 -3.77 22.86 17.09
C LEU A 143 -4.64 23.66 18.07
N ARG A 144 -5.96 23.40 18.06
CA ARG A 144 -6.91 24.09 18.94
C ARG A 144 -6.73 23.75 20.42
N LYS A 145 -6.36 22.51 20.74
CA LYS A 145 -6.15 22.07 22.13
C LYS A 145 -4.77 22.45 22.66
N ARG A 146 -3.78 22.55 21.77
CA ARG A 146 -2.38 22.84 22.06
C ARG A 146 -2.07 24.34 22.09
N PHE A 147 -2.61 25.10 21.15
CA PHE A 147 -2.35 26.53 21.00
C PHE A 147 -3.53 27.39 21.46
N SER A 148 -3.28 28.68 21.70
CA SER A 148 -4.27 29.63 22.21
C SER A 148 -4.92 30.52 21.14
N PHE A 149 -4.58 30.33 19.86
CA PHE A 149 -5.08 31.13 18.74
C PHE A 149 -6.18 30.40 17.96
N HIS A 150 -7.03 31.18 17.29
CA HIS A 150 -8.21 30.73 16.54
C HIS A 150 -8.42 31.63 15.31
N GLY A 151 -9.38 31.29 14.44
CA GLY A 151 -9.71 32.06 13.24
C GLY A 151 -9.15 31.48 11.95
N ILE A 152 -9.26 32.21 10.84
CA ILE A 152 -9.05 31.63 9.50
C ILE A 152 -7.65 31.05 9.28
N VAL A 153 -6.58 31.68 9.79
CA VAL A 153 -5.23 31.11 9.63
C VAL A 153 -5.05 29.83 10.45
N HIS A 154 -5.76 29.68 11.58
CA HIS A 154 -5.78 28.40 12.30
C HIS A 154 -6.45 27.30 11.47
N VAL A 155 -7.57 27.63 10.82
CA VAL A 155 -8.27 26.74 9.87
C VAL A 155 -7.36 26.38 8.70
N LEU A 156 -6.78 27.35 8.00
CA LEU A 156 -5.94 27.11 6.83
C LEU A 156 -4.63 26.37 7.17
N LEU A 157 -4.02 26.61 8.34
CA LEU A 157 -2.89 25.80 8.82
C LEU A 157 -3.30 24.35 9.09
N SER A 158 -4.53 24.13 9.59
CA SER A 158 -5.07 22.78 9.75
C SER A 158 -5.31 22.13 8.39
N CYS A 159 -5.91 22.86 7.46
CA CYS A 159 -6.14 22.41 6.08
C CYS A 159 -4.82 22.08 5.37
N SER A 160 -3.74 22.81 5.65
CA SER A 160 -2.42 22.58 5.06
C SER A 160 -1.89 21.18 5.34
N TYR A 161 -2.33 20.54 6.43
CA TYR A 161 -2.01 19.14 6.71
C TYR A 161 -2.87 18.18 5.88
N GLY A 162 -4.16 18.47 5.69
CA GLY A 162 -5.07 17.64 4.89
C GLY A 162 -4.94 17.81 3.37
N THR A 163 -4.12 18.75 2.91
CA THR A 163 -3.86 19.01 1.47
C THR A 163 -2.38 18.91 1.12
N MET A 164 -1.58 18.28 1.98
CA MET A 164 -0.18 17.98 1.71
C MET A 164 -0.03 17.12 0.45
N MET A 165 0.89 17.47 -0.45
CA MET A 165 1.04 16.74 -1.72
C MET A 165 1.41 15.26 -1.53
N CYS A 166 2.16 14.92 -0.48
CA CYS A 166 2.51 13.53 -0.21
C CYS A 166 1.29 12.62 0.09
N LEU A 167 0.13 13.17 0.47
CA LEU A 167 -1.09 12.39 0.72
C LEU A 167 -1.70 11.86 -0.57
N PHE A 168 -1.51 12.58 -1.66
CA PHE A 168 -1.95 12.16 -2.98
C PHE A 168 -1.01 11.08 -3.49
N THR A 169 0.29 11.21 -3.19
CA THR A 169 1.24 10.21 -3.67
C THR A 169 1.19 8.90 -2.92
N THR A 170 1.03 8.97 -1.60
CA THR A 170 0.81 7.82 -0.72
C THR A 170 -0.63 7.33 -0.71
N GLY A 171 -1.56 8.06 -1.34
CA GLY A 171 -2.98 7.71 -1.37
C GLY A 171 -3.31 6.42 -2.12
N SER A 172 -2.40 5.94 -2.98
CA SER A 172 -2.44 4.57 -3.53
C SER A 172 -2.35 3.52 -2.43
N ASN A 173 -1.59 3.79 -1.37
CA ASN A 173 -1.51 2.98 -0.17
C ASN A 173 -2.59 3.44 0.82
N ILE A 174 -3.86 3.17 0.52
CA ILE A 174 -5.01 3.73 1.25
C ILE A 174 -4.98 3.45 2.77
N MET A 175 -4.34 2.35 3.15
CA MET A 175 -4.10 1.92 4.54
C MET A 175 -3.12 2.82 5.32
N TRP A 176 -2.20 3.52 4.64
CA TRP A 176 -1.28 4.43 5.31
C TRP A 176 -2.00 5.68 5.83
N LEU A 177 -3.06 6.11 5.15
CA LEU A 177 -3.77 7.35 5.44
C LEU A 177 -4.42 7.37 6.82
N ASP A 178 -4.83 6.23 7.38
CA ASP A 178 -5.46 6.16 8.71
C ASP A 178 -4.50 6.58 9.83
N ASN A 179 -3.26 6.12 9.74
CA ASN A 179 -2.20 6.54 10.65
C ASN A 179 -1.82 8.02 10.47
N ILE A 180 -1.88 8.53 9.23
CA ILE A 180 -1.69 9.96 8.95
C ILE A 180 -2.83 10.77 9.57
N VAL A 181 -4.10 10.36 9.42
CA VAL A 181 -5.25 10.97 10.10
C VAL A 181 -5.02 11.00 11.61
N ALA A 182 -4.44 9.94 12.18
CA ALA A 182 -4.19 9.81 13.61
C ALA A 182 -2.93 10.58 14.11
N LEU A 183 -1.97 10.93 13.25
CA LEU A 183 -0.70 11.52 13.66
C LEU A 183 -0.84 12.80 14.52
N PRO A 184 -1.74 13.75 14.23
CA PRO A 184 -1.96 14.90 15.12
C PRO A 184 -2.49 14.50 16.50
N LEU A 185 -3.22 13.38 16.59
CA LEU A 185 -3.72 12.83 17.85
C LEU A 185 -2.61 12.17 18.67
N PHE A 186 -1.59 11.55 18.03
CA PHE A 186 -0.36 11.15 18.72
C PHE A 186 0.32 12.35 19.39
N ALA A 187 0.56 13.42 18.62
CA ALA A 187 1.16 14.65 19.16
C ALA A 187 0.32 15.26 20.29
N LEU A 188 -1.02 15.23 20.15
CA LEU A 188 -1.94 15.68 21.21
C LEU A 188 -1.88 14.79 22.45
N GLY A 189 -1.79 13.48 22.27
CA GLY A 189 -1.64 12.48 23.31
C GLY A 189 -0.37 12.71 24.12
N VAL A 190 0.76 12.93 23.44
CA VAL A 190 2.05 13.27 24.06
C VAL A 190 1.94 14.59 24.84
N TYR A 191 1.35 15.64 24.26
CA TYR A 191 1.09 16.90 24.96
C TYR A 191 0.25 16.68 26.24
N TYR A 192 -0.77 15.82 26.19
CA TYR A 192 -1.60 15.49 27.35
C TYR A 192 -0.86 14.67 28.41
N VAL A 193 0.01 13.74 28.02
CA VAL A 193 0.87 12.96 28.91
C VAL A 193 1.85 13.89 29.63
N VAL A 194 2.62 14.69 28.89
CA VAL A 194 3.68 15.57 29.41
C VAL A 194 3.08 16.72 30.22
N GLN A 195 2.14 17.46 29.65
CA GLN A 195 1.64 18.69 30.27
C GLN A 195 0.47 18.45 31.23
N ARG A 196 -0.39 17.44 31.00
CA ARG A 196 -1.67 17.28 31.73
C ARG A 196 -1.85 15.97 32.51
N LYS A 197 -0.92 15.01 32.44
CA LYS A 197 -1.03 13.67 33.05
C LYS A 197 -2.26 12.87 32.58
N ARG A 198 -2.64 13.02 31.31
CA ARG A 198 -3.81 12.34 30.72
C ARG A 198 -3.34 11.39 29.61
N PRO A 199 -3.08 10.10 29.91
CA PRO A 199 -2.47 9.16 28.97
C PRO A 199 -3.49 8.47 28.04
N LEU A 200 -4.79 8.53 28.37
CA LEU A 200 -5.83 7.78 27.66
C LEU A 200 -5.81 8.00 26.15
N LEU A 201 -5.67 9.24 25.69
CA LEU A 201 -5.65 9.54 24.26
C LEU A 201 -4.46 8.86 23.57
N LEU A 202 -3.27 8.94 24.17
CA LEU A 202 -2.07 8.30 23.60
C LEU A 202 -2.23 6.78 23.61
N PHE A 203 -2.70 6.20 24.72
CA PHE A 203 -2.94 4.76 24.82
C PHE A 203 -3.88 4.23 23.73
N VAL A 204 -5.05 4.84 23.58
CA VAL A 204 -6.07 4.39 22.62
C VAL A 204 -5.60 4.59 21.19
N VAL A 205 -5.06 5.77 20.85
CA VAL A 205 -4.61 6.06 19.49
C VAL A 205 -3.47 5.13 19.10
N THR A 206 -2.48 4.92 19.98
CA THR A 206 -1.36 4.00 19.69
C THR A 206 -1.84 2.57 19.51
N ALA A 207 -2.71 2.05 20.38
CA ALA A 207 -3.21 0.68 20.26
C ALA A 207 -4.02 0.47 18.97
N LEU A 208 -4.96 1.37 18.67
CA LEU A 208 -5.79 1.27 17.45
C LEU A 208 -4.96 1.39 16.19
N CYS A 209 -3.99 2.32 16.14
CA CYS A 209 -3.12 2.49 14.98
C CYS A 209 -2.25 1.25 14.70
N ILE A 210 -1.74 0.58 15.74
CA ILE A 210 -0.97 -0.66 15.55
C ILE A 210 -1.86 -1.80 15.05
N VAL A 211 -3.12 -1.88 15.54
CA VAL A 211 -4.11 -2.86 15.07
C VAL A 211 -4.51 -2.59 13.62
N ASP A 212 -4.63 -1.32 13.24
CA ASP A 212 -5.01 -0.86 11.91
C ASP A 212 -3.90 -1.12 10.88
N ASN A 213 -2.70 -0.57 11.10
CA ASN A 213 -1.55 -0.77 10.23
C ASN A 213 -0.26 -0.57 11.04
N TRP A 214 0.45 -1.66 11.33
CA TRP A 214 1.64 -1.63 12.18
C TRP A 214 2.79 -0.80 11.57
N TYR A 215 2.91 -0.81 10.24
CA TYR A 215 4.03 -0.18 9.52
C TYR A 215 4.03 1.35 9.71
N CYS A 216 2.90 2.00 9.43
CA CYS A 216 2.79 3.45 9.66
C CYS A 216 2.70 3.78 11.16
N ALA A 217 2.09 2.92 11.97
CA ALA A 217 2.01 3.11 13.41
C ALA A 217 3.40 3.11 14.08
N TYR A 218 4.34 2.28 13.59
CA TYR A 218 5.72 2.28 14.03
C TYR A 218 6.38 3.66 13.83
N MET A 219 6.25 4.25 12.64
CA MET A 219 6.79 5.59 12.37
C MET A 219 6.13 6.67 13.24
N ALA A 220 4.81 6.58 13.47
CA ALA A 220 4.10 7.47 14.37
C ALA A 220 4.56 7.31 15.85
N CYS A 221 4.90 6.09 16.27
CA CYS A 221 5.49 5.83 17.59
C CYS A 221 6.87 6.48 17.73
N LEU A 222 7.76 6.38 16.72
CA LEU A 222 9.03 7.11 16.71
C LEU A 222 8.82 8.63 16.79
N PHE A 223 7.89 9.15 16.00
CA PHE A 223 7.55 10.58 16.06
C PHE A 223 7.02 11.02 17.43
N SER A 224 6.28 10.15 18.13
CA SER A 224 5.79 10.45 19.47
C SER A 224 6.93 10.66 20.49
N VAL A 225 8.08 9.99 20.29
CA VAL A 225 9.32 10.20 21.07
C VAL A 225 9.90 11.59 20.79
N ILE A 226 9.96 12.01 19.52
CA ILE A 226 10.39 13.37 19.13
C ILE A 226 9.46 14.42 19.76
N CYS A 227 8.14 14.20 19.68
CA CYS A 227 7.14 15.05 20.32
C CYS A 227 7.34 15.14 21.83
N PHE A 228 7.73 14.04 22.49
CA PHE A 228 7.97 14.02 23.92
C PHE A 228 9.10 14.98 24.29
N PHE A 229 10.23 14.91 23.57
CA PHE A 229 11.36 15.81 23.80
C PHE A 229 10.99 17.27 23.54
N LEU A 230 10.27 17.57 22.46
CA LEU A 230 9.76 18.92 22.17
C LEU A 230 8.88 19.45 23.30
N GLU A 231 7.91 18.66 23.78
CA GLU A 231 6.99 19.07 24.83
C GLU A 231 7.67 19.23 26.19
N VAL A 232 8.69 18.43 26.49
CA VAL A 232 9.53 18.67 27.67
C VAL A 232 10.34 19.95 27.50
N ALA A 233 10.93 20.21 26.33
CA ALA A 233 11.70 21.44 26.07
C ALA A 233 10.84 22.70 26.19
N PHE A 234 9.55 22.62 25.83
CA PHE A 234 8.59 23.70 25.96
C PHE A 234 7.96 23.80 27.35
N SER A 235 8.16 22.81 28.23
CA SER A 235 7.64 22.84 29.59
C SER A 235 8.32 23.96 30.41
N PRO A 236 7.55 24.71 31.22
CA PRO A 236 8.15 25.64 32.19
C PRO A 236 8.90 24.90 33.30
N GLN A 237 8.61 23.61 33.54
CA GLN A 237 9.26 22.80 34.58
C GLN A 237 10.52 22.14 34.03
N ARG A 238 11.68 22.44 34.64
CA ARG A 238 13.01 22.02 34.14
C ARG A 238 13.80 21.06 35.04
N SER A 239 13.16 20.47 36.05
CA SER A 239 13.88 19.53 36.93
C SER A 239 14.15 18.21 36.21
N TRP A 240 15.32 17.62 36.43
CA TRP A 240 15.66 16.27 35.95
C TRP A 240 14.63 15.22 36.41
N MET A 241 14.11 15.38 37.64
CA MET A 241 13.05 14.53 38.18
C MET A 241 11.73 14.66 37.42
N PHE A 242 11.41 15.85 36.87
CA PHE A 242 10.26 16.02 35.98
C PHE A 242 10.47 15.22 34.69
N PHE A 243 11.64 15.35 34.05
CA PHE A 243 11.99 14.58 32.86
C PHE A 243 11.82 13.07 33.08
N ILE A 244 12.44 12.51 34.13
CA ILE A 244 12.32 11.06 34.43
C ILE A 244 10.87 10.66 34.67
N LYS A 245 10.14 11.38 35.54
CA LYS A 245 8.76 11.02 35.86
C LYS A 245 7.84 11.11 34.64
N ARG A 246 8.08 12.06 33.73
CA ARG A 246 7.32 12.17 32.48
C ARG A 246 7.73 11.13 31.46
N GLY A 247 9.01 10.82 31.36
CA GLY A 247 9.56 9.76 30.52
C GLY A 247 8.96 8.40 30.89
N LEU A 248 9.00 8.03 32.17
CA LEU A 248 8.37 6.79 32.65
C LEU A 248 6.85 6.78 32.40
N TYR A 249 6.18 7.90 32.62
CA TYR A 249 4.74 8.01 32.38
C TYR A 249 4.38 7.81 30.90
N PHE A 250 5.18 8.38 30.01
CA PHE A 250 5.07 8.20 28.56
C PHE A 250 5.39 6.75 28.15
N ALA A 251 6.54 6.22 28.57
CA ALA A 251 6.99 4.87 28.25
C ALA A 251 5.98 3.80 28.70
N CYS A 252 5.50 3.85 29.95
CA CYS A 252 4.47 2.93 30.42
C CYS A 252 3.18 3.03 29.60
N THR A 253 2.81 4.23 29.13
CA THR A 253 1.61 4.41 28.28
C THR A 253 1.81 3.73 26.93
N MET A 254 2.97 3.94 26.29
CA MET A 254 3.29 3.34 24.99
C MET A 254 3.41 1.82 25.07
N LEU A 255 4.10 1.28 26.09
CA LEU A 255 4.27 -0.16 26.27
C LEU A 255 2.94 -0.87 26.55
N LEU A 256 2.05 -0.27 27.35
CA LEU A 256 0.73 -0.84 27.57
C LEU A 256 -0.16 -0.74 26.33
N ALA A 257 0.00 0.30 25.51
CA ALA A 257 -0.73 0.43 24.25
C ALA A 257 -0.27 -0.62 23.22
N LEU A 258 1.04 -0.83 23.10
CA LEU A 258 1.64 -1.91 22.32
C LEU A 258 1.16 -3.28 22.81
N GLY A 259 1.16 -3.49 24.14
CA GLY A 259 0.62 -4.71 24.72
C GLY A 259 -0.87 -4.91 24.39
N ALA A 260 -1.67 -3.84 24.41
CA ALA A 260 -3.09 -3.86 24.07
C ALA A 260 -3.37 -4.25 22.60
N SER A 261 -2.44 -4.01 21.68
CA SER A 261 -2.56 -4.40 20.27
C SER A 261 -2.05 -5.81 19.94
N MET A 262 -1.52 -6.55 20.91
CA MET A 262 -0.85 -7.84 20.66
C MET A 262 -1.76 -8.94 20.12
N VAL A 263 -3.08 -8.87 20.33
CA VAL A 263 -4.06 -9.79 19.72
C VAL A 263 -3.92 -9.89 18.20
N VAL A 264 -3.53 -8.79 17.55
CA VAL A 264 -3.31 -8.73 16.09
C VAL A 264 -1.82 -8.62 15.78
N PHE A 265 -1.09 -7.78 16.53
CA PHE A 265 0.30 -7.52 16.22
C PHE A 265 1.23 -8.72 16.44
N LEU A 266 0.95 -9.57 17.43
CA LEU A 266 1.79 -10.75 17.68
C LEU A 266 1.70 -11.80 16.56
N PRO A 267 0.50 -12.19 16.07
CA PRO A 267 0.37 -12.98 14.86
C PRO A 267 1.14 -12.46 13.66
N ILE A 268 1.08 -11.15 13.44
CA ILE A 268 1.68 -10.53 12.25
C ILE A 268 3.20 -10.56 12.33
N ILE A 269 3.78 -10.28 13.51
CA ILE A 269 5.22 -10.46 13.73
C ILE A 269 5.65 -11.91 13.44
N LYS A 270 4.85 -12.90 13.86
CA LYS A 270 5.15 -14.31 13.59
C LYS A 270 5.09 -14.62 12.09
N ALA A 271 4.04 -14.19 11.39
CA ALA A 271 3.91 -14.37 9.94
C ALA A 271 5.07 -13.72 9.16
N MET A 272 5.59 -12.58 9.64
CA MET A 272 6.71 -11.89 9.00
C MET A 272 8.05 -12.64 9.09
N PHE A 273 8.28 -13.44 10.14
CA PHE A 273 9.56 -14.18 10.25
C PHE A 273 9.74 -15.26 9.17
N GLY A 274 8.66 -15.70 8.51
CA GLY A 274 8.68 -16.64 7.39
C GLY A 274 8.35 -16.04 6.01
N ALA A 275 8.16 -14.72 5.92
CA ALA A 275 7.73 -14.05 4.69
C ALA A 275 8.89 -13.82 3.71
N ALA A 276 8.62 -14.04 2.42
CA ALA A 276 9.61 -13.97 1.35
C ALA A 276 10.27 -12.58 1.19
N ALA A 277 9.50 -11.52 1.43
CA ALA A 277 10.01 -10.16 1.39
C ALA A 277 11.03 -9.87 2.50
N VAL A 278 11.04 -10.62 3.60
CA VAL A 278 12.00 -10.43 4.70
C VAL A 278 13.32 -11.14 4.42
N THR A 279 13.26 -12.36 3.91
CA THR A 279 14.43 -13.19 3.55
C THR A 279 15.25 -12.56 2.42
N THR A 280 14.59 -12.14 1.35
CA THR A 280 15.24 -11.50 0.19
C THR A 280 15.84 -10.14 0.53
N ASN A 281 15.09 -9.29 1.22
CA ASN A 281 15.61 -7.98 1.63
C ASN A 281 16.69 -8.09 2.70
N ALA A 282 16.67 -9.11 3.57
CA ALA A 282 17.74 -9.34 4.53
C ALA A 282 19.07 -9.68 3.84
N ALA A 283 19.04 -10.48 2.77
CA ALA A 283 20.24 -10.78 1.96
C ALA A 283 20.79 -9.53 1.24
N ALA A 284 19.92 -8.62 0.81
CA ALA A 284 20.28 -7.34 0.18
C ALA A 284 20.59 -6.20 1.18
N SER A 285 20.37 -6.38 2.49
CA SER A 285 20.41 -5.34 3.52
C SER A 285 21.81 -4.99 4.04
N GLY A 286 22.83 -4.99 3.19
CA GLY A 286 24.11 -4.40 3.53
C GLY A 286 23.94 -2.92 3.87
N VAL A 287 23.93 -2.56 5.17
CA VAL A 287 23.91 -1.15 5.59
C VAL A 287 25.24 -0.53 5.18
N SER A 288 25.26 0.13 4.04
CA SER A 288 26.38 0.97 3.65
C SER A 288 26.36 2.23 4.52
N TRP A 289 27.34 2.34 5.40
CA TRP A 289 27.49 3.48 6.29
C TRP A 289 28.06 4.72 5.59
N SER A 290 28.45 4.59 4.32
CA SER A 290 29.09 5.63 3.49
C SER A 290 28.19 6.22 2.40
N SER A 291 26.99 5.69 2.17
CA SER A 291 26.07 6.17 1.13
C SER A 291 25.23 7.37 1.58
N ALA A 292 25.24 8.41 0.75
CA ALA A 292 24.21 9.44 0.79
C ALA A 292 22.96 8.92 0.08
N SER A 293 21.78 9.23 0.61
CA SER A 293 20.51 8.90 -0.04
C SER A 293 20.13 9.96 -1.07
N TYR A 294 20.16 11.24 -0.69
CA TYR A 294 19.77 12.37 -1.54
C TYR A 294 20.56 13.63 -1.18
N SER A 295 20.62 14.58 -2.10
CA SER A 295 21.28 15.87 -1.86
C SER A 295 20.35 16.89 -1.18
N LEU A 296 20.94 17.98 -0.65
CA LEU A 296 20.17 19.11 -0.14
C LEU A 296 19.47 19.89 -1.26
N ASP A 297 20.00 19.83 -2.48
CA ASP A 297 19.40 20.46 -3.66
C ASP A 297 18.10 19.74 -4.03
N ASP A 298 18.10 18.39 -3.98
CA ASP A 298 16.89 17.58 -4.20
C ASP A 298 15.80 17.91 -3.17
N LEU A 299 16.18 18.05 -1.90
CA LEU A 299 15.25 18.47 -0.84
C LEU A 299 14.57 19.81 -1.17
N LEU A 300 15.31 20.78 -1.72
CA LEU A 300 14.78 22.09 -2.09
C LEU A 300 13.89 22.00 -3.33
N ARG A 301 14.34 21.32 -4.40
CA ARG A 301 13.57 21.11 -5.63
C ARG A 301 12.27 20.38 -5.37
N ASN A 302 12.23 19.48 -4.40
CA ASN A 302 11.03 18.76 -4.00
C ASN A 302 9.92 19.65 -3.40
N TYR A 303 10.18 20.91 -3.02
CA TYR A 303 9.12 21.87 -2.63
C TYR A 303 8.50 22.65 -3.78
N TYR A 304 8.99 22.48 -5.01
CA TYR A 304 8.41 23.09 -6.18
C TYR A 304 7.02 22.50 -6.46
N LEU A 305 5.99 23.35 -6.52
CA LEU A 305 4.59 22.91 -6.67
C LEU A 305 4.32 22.18 -7.99
N GLY A 306 5.14 22.46 -9.02
CA GLY A 306 5.05 21.77 -10.30
C GLY A 306 5.89 20.50 -10.38
N ASN A 307 6.56 20.09 -9.30
CA ASN A 307 7.28 18.83 -9.25
C ASN A 307 6.24 17.70 -9.17
N ALA A 308 5.95 17.09 -10.31
CA ALA A 308 4.99 16.00 -10.44
C ALA A 308 5.68 14.63 -10.59
N SER A 309 6.99 14.55 -10.26
CA SER A 309 7.75 13.31 -10.30
C SER A 309 7.19 12.35 -9.25
N VAL A 310 6.32 11.46 -9.72
CA VAL A 310 5.76 10.36 -8.95
C VAL A 310 6.49 9.05 -9.29
N PHE A 311 7.15 8.99 -10.45
CA PHE A 311 7.66 7.75 -11.06
C PHE A 311 9.18 7.66 -11.19
N GLU A 312 9.91 8.72 -10.87
CA GLU A 312 11.33 8.54 -10.58
C GLU A 312 11.47 8.14 -9.10
N PRO A 313 12.12 7.01 -8.80
CA PRO A 313 12.46 6.59 -7.43
C PRO A 313 13.17 7.67 -6.60
N ASP A 314 13.58 8.78 -7.23
CA ASP A 314 14.52 9.76 -6.69
C ASP A 314 13.92 11.10 -6.24
N PHE A 315 12.63 11.40 -6.47
CA PHE A 315 12.08 12.73 -6.14
C PHE A 315 10.81 12.66 -5.28
N GLY A 316 10.96 13.06 -4.01
CA GLY A 316 9.89 13.08 -3.02
C GLY A 316 8.89 14.23 -3.24
N ASN A 317 7.59 13.95 -3.14
CA ASN A 317 6.52 14.95 -3.27
C ASN A 317 6.37 15.80 -1.99
N PHE A 318 7.28 16.76 -1.78
CA PHE A 318 7.33 17.63 -0.60
C PHE A 318 6.46 18.88 -0.57
N PRO A 319 5.73 19.32 -1.62
CA PRO A 319 5.02 20.58 -1.49
C PRO A 319 3.91 20.52 -0.43
N ILE A 320 3.85 21.61 0.32
CA ILE A 320 2.81 21.95 1.31
C ILE A 320 2.32 23.35 0.95
N SER A 321 1.15 23.77 1.47
CA SER A 321 0.65 25.13 1.22
C SER A 321 1.72 26.19 1.47
N GLY A 322 1.81 27.18 0.58
CA GLY A 322 2.75 28.29 0.70
C GLY A 322 2.56 29.07 2.00
N LEU A 323 1.34 29.08 2.55
CA LEU A 323 1.05 29.65 3.87
C LEU A 323 1.79 28.91 4.99
N ALA A 324 1.71 27.58 5.05
CA ALA A 324 2.37 26.79 6.08
C ALA A 324 3.89 26.86 5.94
N LEU A 325 4.40 26.73 4.71
CA LEU A 325 5.84 26.80 4.43
C LEU A 325 6.42 28.16 4.84
N LEU A 326 5.80 29.27 4.39
CA LEU A 326 6.22 30.63 4.74
C LEU A 326 6.24 30.85 6.25
N LEU A 327 5.17 30.43 6.94
CA LEU A 327 5.07 30.59 8.39
C LEU A 327 6.10 29.72 9.12
N ALA A 328 6.33 28.48 8.72
CA ALA A 328 7.35 27.62 9.31
C ALA A 328 8.75 28.25 9.20
N MET A 329 9.13 28.74 8.01
CA MET A 329 10.40 29.43 7.79
C MET A 329 10.50 30.72 8.63
N SER A 330 9.41 31.49 8.72
CA SER A 330 9.38 32.75 9.46
C SER A 330 9.70 32.60 10.95
N LEU A 331 9.52 31.40 11.53
CA LEU A 331 9.84 31.12 12.93
C LEU A 331 11.27 31.56 13.29
N PHE A 332 12.22 31.30 12.40
CA PHE A 332 13.64 31.56 12.63
C PHE A 332 13.99 33.06 12.55
N PHE A 333 13.17 33.86 11.86
CA PHE A 333 13.34 35.31 11.68
C PHE A 333 12.52 36.16 12.65
N ILE A 334 11.74 35.54 13.54
CA ILE A 334 11.02 36.24 14.62
C ILE A 334 11.98 36.66 15.73
N PRO A 335 12.03 37.92 16.17
CA PRO A 335 12.94 38.32 17.26
C PRO A 335 12.67 37.57 18.58
N GLY A 336 13.73 37.10 19.24
CA GLY A 336 13.65 36.39 20.53
C GLY A 336 13.44 34.88 20.43
N HIS A 337 12.91 34.27 21.49
CA HIS A 337 12.48 32.86 21.54
C HIS A 337 13.53 31.79 21.15
N ARG A 338 14.82 32.04 21.43
CA ARG A 338 15.94 31.15 21.06
C ARG A 338 15.71 29.67 21.38
N LYS A 339 15.11 29.36 22.54
CA LYS A 339 14.84 27.97 22.94
C LYS A 339 13.86 27.25 22.02
N ILE A 340 12.78 27.92 21.62
CA ILE A 340 11.79 27.36 20.69
C ILE A 340 12.44 27.12 19.34
N LYS A 341 13.20 28.11 18.85
CA LYS A 341 13.91 28.01 17.58
C LYS A 341 14.92 26.88 17.56
N VAL A 342 15.74 26.75 18.60
CA VAL A 342 16.74 25.66 18.69
C VAL A 342 16.06 24.30 18.75
N ALA A 343 15.01 24.15 19.56
CA ALA A 343 14.29 22.88 19.66
C ALA A 343 13.68 22.47 18.31
N VAL A 344 13.03 23.41 17.59
CA VAL A 344 12.46 23.15 16.26
C VAL A 344 13.56 22.91 15.23
N ALA A 345 14.66 23.68 15.24
CA ALA A 345 15.79 23.49 14.33
C ALA A 345 16.43 22.11 14.48
N VAL A 346 16.60 21.61 15.71
CA VAL A 346 17.13 20.27 15.96
C VAL A 346 16.21 19.21 15.37
N VAL A 347 14.90 19.31 15.58
CA VAL A 347 13.94 18.35 15.00
C VAL A 347 13.97 18.38 13.48
N LEU A 348 13.98 19.57 12.87
CA LEU A 348 14.09 19.66 11.41
C LEU A 348 15.43 19.12 10.91
N ALA A 349 16.53 19.36 11.64
CA ALA A 349 17.84 18.81 11.28
C ALA A 349 17.88 17.28 11.34
N VAL A 350 17.17 16.64 12.29
CA VAL A 350 17.07 15.16 12.32
C VAL A 350 16.41 14.62 11.06
N PHE A 351 15.32 15.24 10.60
CA PHE A 351 14.64 14.80 9.39
C PHE A 351 15.47 15.07 8.12
N VAL A 352 16.13 16.23 8.02
CA VAL A 352 17.06 16.51 6.92
C VAL A 352 18.22 15.51 6.93
N ALA A 353 18.78 15.20 8.09
CA ALA A 353 19.81 14.17 8.22
C ALA A 353 19.28 12.78 7.84
N SER A 354 18.04 12.44 8.21
CA SER A 354 17.40 11.18 7.81
C SER A 354 17.12 11.09 6.31
N TYR A 355 16.93 12.23 5.64
CA TYR A 355 16.74 12.31 4.19
C TYR A 355 18.07 12.19 3.44
N VAL A 356 19.13 12.85 3.93
CA VAL A 356 20.43 12.89 3.25
C VAL A 356 21.30 11.67 3.57
N TYR A 357 21.23 11.16 4.81
CA TYR A 357 22.10 10.08 5.29
C TYR A 357 21.32 8.77 5.44
N GLN A 358 21.62 7.81 4.57
CA GLN A 358 20.84 6.57 4.41
C GLN A 358 20.63 5.80 5.72
N PRO A 359 21.64 5.59 6.59
CA PRO A 359 21.42 4.82 7.83
C PRO A 359 20.38 5.45 8.77
N LEU A 360 20.26 6.79 8.76
CA LEU A 360 19.22 7.48 9.54
C LEU A 360 17.85 7.38 8.85
N GLY A 361 17.81 7.34 7.51
CA GLY A 361 16.61 7.07 6.73
C GLY A 361 16.02 5.68 7.01
N LEU A 362 16.89 4.66 7.09
CA LEU A 362 16.50 3.26 7.34
C LEU A 362 15.78 3.05 8.68
N ILE A 363 16.03 3.89 9.69
CA ILE A 363 15.29 3.84 10.96
C ILE A 363 13.78 3.94 10.70
N TRP A 364 13.37 4.75 9.73
CA TRP A 364 11.97 4.98 9.42
C TRP A 364 11.32 3.83 8.65
N SER A 365 12.10 3.00 7.97
CA SER A 365 11.63 1.84 7.22
C SER A 365 11.87 0.50 7.94
N GLY A 366 12.13 0.53 9.26
CA GLY A 366 12.34 -0.69 10.05
C GLY A 366 13.68 -1.37 9.77
N PHE A 367 14.68 -0.59 9.34
CA PHE A 367 16.02 -1.04 8.93
C PHE A 367 16.07 -1.86 7.64
N VAL A 368 14.99 -1.86 6.87
CA VAL A 368 14.92 -2.48 5.55
C VAL A 368 14.98 -1.40 4.49
N ARG A 369 15.77 -1.61 3.44
CA ARG A 369 15.81 -0.70 2.29
C ARG A 369 14.46 -0.76 1.59
N ALA A 370 13.89 0.40 1.31
CA ALA A 370 12.66 0.53 0.53
C ALA A 370 13.02 1.19 -0.80
N ASP A 371 12.55 0.62 -1.90
CA ASP A 371 12.82 1.14 -3.24
C ASP A 371 11.68 2.04 -3.78
N SER A 372 10.64 2.27 -2.96
CA SER A 372 9.46 3.07 -3.33
C SER A 372 8.98 4.02 -2.22
N TYR A 373 8.34 5.13 -2.65
CA TYR A 373 7.75 6.18 -1.80
C TYR A 373 8.74 6.83 -0.83
N ILE A 374 9.94 7.17 -1.30
CA ILE A 374 11.03 7.68 -0.47
C ILE A 374 10.95 9.22 -0.33
N PRO A 375 11.20 9.79 0.86
CA PRO A 375 11.26 9.13 2.16
C PRO A 375 9.85 8.82 2.68
N ARG A 376 9.64 7.59 3.15
CA ARG A 376 8.32 7.16 3.66
C ARG A 376 7.83 7.95 4.89
N PHE A 377 8.74 8.60 5.64
CA PHE A 377 8.41 9.45 6.79
C PHE A 377 7.98 10.89 6.42
N ILE A 378 7.81 11.22 5.13
CA ILE A 378 7.56 12.59 4.68
C ILE A 378 6.36 13.28 5.36
N TYR A 379 5.26 12.57 5.55
CA TYR A 379 4.06 13.13 6.19
C TYR A 379 4.33 13.60 7.63
N ILE A 380 5.32 13.01 8.33
CA ILE A 380 5.77 13.39 9.67
C ILE A 380 6.59 14.68 9.63
N TRP A 381 7.47 14.79 8.64
CA TRP A 381 8.23 16.01 8.37
C TRP A 381 7.29 17.18 8.07
N GLN A 382 6.33 16.99 7.16
CA GLN A 382 5.39 18.05 6.79
C GLN A 382 4.45 18.42 7.95
N PHE A 383 3.99 17.45 8.75
CA PHE A 383 3.26 17.75 9.98
C PHE A 383 4.10 18.64 10.93
N SER A 384 5.39 18.33 11.08
CA SER A 384 6.31 19.12 11.91
C SER A 384 6.45 20.57 11.42
N LEU A 385 6.40 20.80 10.10
CA LEU A 385 6.34 22.14 9.52
C LEU A 385 5.03 22.85 9.87
N VAL A 386 3.88 22.17 9.85
CA VAL A 386 2.59 22.74 10.30
C VAL A 386 2.67 23.15 11.77
N VAL A 387 3.29 22.33 12.63
CA VAL A 387 3.52 22.69 14.04
C VAL A 387 4.44 23.91 14.17
N ALA A 388 5.53 23.99 13.38
CA ALA A 388 6.43 25.14 13.35
C ALA A 388 5.71 26.41 12.86
N ALA A 389 4.84 26.30 11.85
CA ALA A 389 4.02 27.38 11.33
C ALA A 389 3.02 27.89 12.39
N ALA A 390 2.38 26.99 13.14
CA ALA A 390 1.51 27.35 14.24
C ALA A 390 2.25 28.09 15.37
N LEU A 391 3.47 27.62 15.72
CA LEU A 391 4.35 28.30 16.66
C LEU A 391 4.72 29.70 16.14
N ALA A 392 5.17 29.82 14.89
CA ALA A 392 5.52 31.10 14.29
C ALA A 392 4.35 32.09 14.31
N PHE A 393 3.17 31.64 13.90
CA PHE A 393 1.97 32.46 13.89
C PHE A 393 1.58 32.98 15.29
N SER A 394 1.70 32.12 16.31
CA SER A 394 1.42 32.49 17.71
C SER A 394 2.32 33.62 18.25
N LEU A 395 3.53 33.75 17.68
CA LEU A 395 4.51 34.78 17.99
C LEU A 395 4.36 36.02 17.09
N LEU A 396 4.21 35.83 15.77
CA LEU A 396 4.07 36.91 14.77
C LEU A 396 2.90 37.85 15.07
N LYS A 397 1.77 37.30 15.54
CA LYS A 397 0.57 38.11 15.87
C LYS A 397 0.82 39.13 16.97
N LYS A 398 1.82 38.89 17.83
CA LYS A 398 2.22 39.78 18.94
C LYS A 398 3.22 40.86 18.49
N LEU A 399 3.82 40.74 17.30
CA LEU A 399 4.82 41.69 16.81
C LEU A 399 4.19 42.96 16.20
N PRO A 400 4.88 44.11 16.30
CA PRO A 400 4.58 45.32 15.52
C PRO A 400 4.63 45.06 14.02
N ARG A 401 3.82 45.78 13.23
CA ARG A 401 3.67 45.58 11.77
C ARG A 401 5.01 45.54 11.02
N LYS A 402 5.94 46.47 11.30
CA LYS A 402 7.27 46.49 10.66
C LYS A 402 8.07 45.23 10.93
N LYS A 403 8.16 44.80 12.19
CA LYS A 403 8.89 43.57 12.58
C LYS A 403 8.23 42.32 11.97
N ARG A 404 6.90 42.27 11.97
CA ARG A 404 6.14 41.19 11.33
C ARG A 404 6.42 41.11 9.82
N ALA A 405 6.40 42.24 9.13
CA ALA A 405 6.68 42.30 7.70
C ALA A 405 8.10 41.83 7.38
N VAL A 406 9.10 42.25 8.16
CA VAL A 406 10.48 41.77 8.01
C VAL A 406 10.59 40.27 8.26
N SER A 407 9.97 39.75 9.33
CA SER A 407 10.01 38.31 9.64
C SER A 407 9.32 37.42 8.58
N LEU A 408 8.44 37.99 7.74
CA LEU A 408 7.80 37.29 6.61
C LEU A 408 8.55 37.51 5.30
N ALA A 409 9.08 38.72 5.06
CA ALA A 409 9.74 39.06 3.79
C ALA A 409 11.12 38.39 3.64
N VAL A 410 11.91 38.33 4.71
CA VAL A 410 13.26 37.71 4.67
C VAL A 410 13.20 36.24 4.23
N PRO A 411 12.43 35.34 4.87
CA PRO A 411 12.35 33.95 4.43
C PRO A 411 11.78 33.80 3.02
N LEU A 412 10.82 34.65 2.62
CA LEU A 412 10.27 34.63 1.26
C LEU A 412 11.35 34.93 0.22
N VAL A 413 12.15 35.99 0.43
CA VAL A 413 13.24 36.36 -0.48
C VAL A 413 14.31 35.26 -0.55
N LEU A 414 14.67 34.66 0.60
CA LEU A 414 15.62 33.54 0.63
C LEU A 414 15.09 32.31 -0.12
N PHE A 415 13.81 31.97 0.06
CA PHE A 415 13.18 30.86 -0.64
C PHE A 415 13.11 31.13 -2.15
N SER A 416 12.66 32.32 -2.56
CA SER A 416 12.64 32.72 -3.97
C SER A 416 14.02 32.71 -4.61
N GLY A 417 15.05 33.17 -3.89
CA GLY A 417 16.43 33.13 -4.37
C GLY A 417 16.96 31.71 -4.51
N ALA A 418 16.64 30.81 -3.56
CA ALA A 418 17.00 29.39 -3.63
C ALA A 418 16.30 28.69 -4.80
N MET A 419 14.99 28.90 -4.99
CA MET A 419 14.26 28.31 -6.12
C MET A 419 14.73 28.85 -7.47
N LEU A 420 15.08 30.13 -7.55
CA LEU A 420 15.68 30.69 -8.76
C LEU A 420 17.06 30.09 -9.03
N TYR A 421 17.89 29.90 -8.00
CA TYR A 421 19.18 29.22 -8.13
C TYR A 421 19.02 27.79 -8.66
N GLU A 422 18.10 27.02 -8.09
CA GLU A 422 17.78 25.66 -8.57
C GLU A 422 17.31 25.68 -10.03
N HIS A 423 16.40 26.58 -10.39
CA HIS A 423 15.93 26.73 -11.78
C HIS A 423 17.05 27.10 -12.76
N LEU A 424 18.00 27.94 -12.35
CA LEU A 424 19.15 28.31 -13.17
C LEU A 424 20.17 27.17 -13.32
N ARG A 425 20.25 26.26 -12.34
CA ARG A 425 21.07 25.05 -12.42
C ARG A 425 20.42 23.96 -13.26
N ILE A 426 19.18 23.62 -12.93
CA ILE A 426 18.37 22.60 -13.59
C ILE A 426 16.96 23.18 -13.74
N PRO A 427 16.59 23.63 -14.96
CA PRO A 427 15.29 24.22 -15.21
C PRO A 427 14.15 23.34 -14.70
N PHE A 428 13.12 23.99 -14.17
CA PHE A 428 11.86 23.34 -13.80
C PHE A 428 10.98 23.23 -15.04
N ASP A 429 10.18 22.18 -15.12
CA ASP A 429 9.31 21.90 -16.27
C ASP A 429 8.26 22.99 -16.52
N SER A 430 7.94 23.80 -15.51
CA SER A 430 6.98 24.90 -15.64
C SER A 430 7.38 26.14 -14.83
N LEU A 431 8.16 27.02 -15.46
CA LEU A 431 8.45 28.33 -14.89
C LEU A 431 7.18 29.12 -14.47
N PRO A 432 6.06 29.12 -15.24
CA PRO A 432 4.81 29.74 -14.79
C PRO A 432 4.32 29.20 -13.44
N MET A 433 4.56 27.92 -13.15
CA MET A 433 4.16 27.33 -11.89
C MET A 433 5.01 27.78 -10.72
N LEU A 434 6.32 27.91 -10.94
CA LEU A 434 7.21 28.46 -9.93
C LEU A 434 6.79 29.91 -9.60
N VAL A 435 6.54 30.72 -10.64
CA VAL A 435 6.08 32.11 -10.48
C VAL A 435 4.74 32.16 -9.73
N PHE A 436 3.80 31.28 -10.06
CA PHE A 436 2.52 31.17 -9.37
C PHE A 436 2.69 30.87 -7.87
N GLN A 437 3.49 29.85 -7.52
CA GLN A 437 3.78 29.50 -6.12
C GLN A 437 4.37 30.68 -5.33
N LEU A 438 5.39 31.35 -5.90
CA LEU A 438 6.03 32.50 -5.27
C LEU A 438 5.07 33.70 -5.14
N ALA A 439 4.22 33.94 -6.14
CA ALA A 439 3.21 34.99 -6.11
C ALA A 439 2.15 34.75 -5.02
N VAL A 440 1.69 33.50 -4.88
CA VAL A 440 0.75 33.10 -3.82
C VAL A 440 1.38 33.27 -2.43
N MET A 441 2.65 32.86 -2.24
CA MET A 441 3.37 33.08 -0.99
C MET A 441 3.53 34.58 -0.65
N LEU A 442 3.85 35.40 -1.65
CA LEU A 442 3.89 36.86 -1.50
C LEU A 442 2.52 37.41 -1.06
N LEU A 443 1.44 36.95 -1.68
CA LEU A 443 0.09 37.36 -1.34
C LEU A 443 -0.27 36.98 0.10
N PHE A 444 0.09 35.78 0.57
CA PHE A 444 -0.03 35.40 1.98
C PHE A 444 0.75 36.34 2.90
N ALA A 445 2.01 36.67 2.58
CA ALA A 445 2.84 37.58 3.37
C ALA A 445 2.20 38.97 3.49
N VAL A 446 1.66 39.50 2.40
CA VAL A 446 0.97 40.80 2.35
C VAL A 446 -0.31 40.78 3.19
N LEU A 447 -1.16 39.76 3.00
CA LEU A 447 -2.44 39.63 3.71
C LEU A 447 -2.25 39.48 5.24
N LEU A 448 -1.20 38.77 5.69
CA LEU A 448 -0.85 38.63 7.12
C LEU A 448 -0.34 39.94 7.76
N CYS A 449 0.08 40.92 6.96
CA CYS A 449 0.54 42.23 7.41
C CYS A 449 -0.56 43.29 7.50
N VAL A 450 -1.80 42.99 7.07
CA VAL A 450 -2.93 43.93 7.10
C VAL A 450 -3.37 44.17 8.57
N PRO A 451 -3.43 45.43 9.05
CA PRO A 451 -3.64 45.74 10.47
C PRO A 451 -4.96 45.21 11.07
N LEU A 452 -6.01 44.98 10.28
CA LEU A 452 -7.30 44.45 10.75
C LEU A 452 -7.26 42.95 11.09
N PHE A 453 -6.30 42.22 10.52
CA PHE A 453 -6.02 40.82 10.85
C PHE A 453 -5.65 40.64 12.34
N SER A 454 -5.01 41.65 12.94
CA SER A 454 -4.60 41.63 14.35
C SER A 454 -5.76 41.67 15.35
N ARG A 455 -6.93 42.22 14.97
CA ARG A 455 -8.10 42.33 15.86
C ARG A 455 -8.92 41.03 15.90
N TRP A 456 -9.06 40.35 14.75
CA TRP A 456 -9.71 39.03 14.64
C TRP A 456 -8.94 37.90 15.36
N ALA A 457 -7.60 38.01 15.43
CA ALA A 457 -6.75 37.07 16.17
C ALA A 457 -6.79 37.26 17.71
N TYR A 458 -7.48 38.29 18.22
CA TYR A 458 -7.44 38.74 19.62
C TYR A 458 -8.75 38.60 20.40
N GLU A 459 -9.88 38.20 19.79
CA GLU A 459 -11.19 38.10 20.47
C GLU A 459 -11.34 36.90 21.44
N GLY A 460 -10.24 36.45 22.07
CA GLY A 460 -10.20 35.26 22.93
C GLY A 460 -9.93 35.48 24.42
N LYS A 461 -9.51 36.66 24.88
CA LYS A 461 -9.31 36.99 26.31
C LYS A 461 -9.49 38.49 26.58
N GLU A 462 -10.05 38.77 27.74
CA GLU A 462 -10.37 40.06 28.41
C GLU A 462 -9.94 41.36 27.72
N GLU A 463 -10.92 42.26 27.58
CA GLU A 463 -10.81 43.60 26.98
C GLU A 463 -9.69 44.45 27.62
N PRO A 464 -8.75 45.00 26.82
CA PRO A 464 -7.94 46.13 27.27
C PRO A 464 -8.81 47.40 27.26
N ARG A 465 -8.85 48.10 28.40
CA ARG A 465 -9.66 49.32 28.65
C ARG A 465 -9.26 50.58 27.86
N THR A 466 -8.27 50.56 26.96
CA THR A 466 -7.81 51.76 26.23
C THR A 466 -8.21 51.76 24.74
N PRO A 467 -8.67 52.90 24.17
CA PRO A 467 -9.09 52.96 22.76
C PRO A 467 -7.88 53.13 21.84
N SER A 468 -7.51 52.08 21.12
CA SER A 468 -6.47 52.15 20.06
C SER A 468 -6.98 52.86 18.79
N PRO A 469 -6.13 53.48 17.96
CA PRO A 469 -6.46 54.04 16.64
C PRO A 469 -7.17 53.04 15.69
N VAL A 470 -6.95 51.73 15.91
CA VAL A 470 -7.60 50.63 15.18
C VAL A 470 -9.11 50.55 15.47
N ARG A 471 -9.58 51.00 16.64
CA ARG A 471 -11.02 51.10 16.95
C ARG A 471 -11.71 52.15 16.07
N ALA A 472 -11.05 53.30 15.85
CA ALA A 472 -11.56 54.39 15.02
C ALA A 472 -11.66 54.02 13.53
N PHE A 473 -10.79 53.13 13.04
CA PHE A 473 -10.83 52.62 11.67
C PHE A 473 -11.81 51.44 11.49
N ALA A 474 -11.89 50.52 12.45
CA ALA A 474 -12.83 49.40 12.43
C ALA A 474 -14.30 49.81 12.60
N GLY A 475 -14.56 50.98 13.19
CA GLY A 475 -15.90 51.60 13.20
C GLY A 475 -16.33 52.19 11.86
N ARG A 476 -15.42 52.29 10.86
CA ARG A 476 -15.74 52.75 9.50
C ARG A 476 -16.13 51.55 8.63
N ARG A 477 -17.07 51.75 7.70
CA ARG A 477 -17.54 50.75 6.71
C ARG A 477 -16.38 49.95 6.07
N TRP A 478 -15.28 50.61 5.76
CA TRP A 478 -14.06 50.00 5.20
C TRP A 478 -13.37 49.00 6.15
N GLY A 479 -13.32 49.28 7.45
CA GLY A 479 -12.73 48.38 8.43
C GLY A 479 -13.55 47.09 8.62
N GLN A 480 -14.87 47.19 8.50
CA GLN A 480 -15.78 46.04 8.51
C GLN A 480 -15.67 45.22 7.21
N ALA A 481 -15.66 45.88 6.04
CA ALA A 481 -15.48 45.20 4.76
C ALA A 481 -14.16 44.39 4.71
N MET A 482 -13.05 45.00 5.13
CA MET A 482 -11.75 44.34 5.15
C MET A 482 -11.65 43.18 6.16
N SER A 483 -12.49 43.14 7.20
CA SER A 483 -12.57 42.01 8.13
C SER A 483 -13.20 40.75 7.52
N VAL A 484 -13.87 40.90 6.37
CA VAL A 484 -14.44 39.80 5.57
C VAL A 484 -13.55 39.50 4.36
N ILE A 485 -13.11 40.54 3.64
CA ILE A 485 -12.33 40.41 2.41
C ILE A 485 -11.00 39.67 2.66
N VAL A 486 -10.26 40.00 3.73
CA VAL A 486 -8.95 39.38 3.98
C VAL A 486 -9.05 37.88 4.26
N PRO A 487 -9.94 37.39 5.17
CA PRO A 487 -10.17 35.95 5.32
C PRO A 487 -10.61 35.26 4.02
N CYS A 488 -11.54 35.86 3.26
CA CYS A 488 -11.98 35.28 1.99
C CYS A 488 -10.83 35.18 0.98
N ALA A 489 -10.00 36.22 0.87
CA ALA A 489 -8.83 36.22 0.00
C ALA A 489 -7.80 35.15 0.42
N LEU A 490 -7.51 35.02 1.72
CA LEU A 490 -6.64 33.96 2.25
C LEU A 490 -7.17 32.57 1.90
N SER A 491 -8.47 32.33 2.10
CA SER A 491 -9.10 31.06 1.76
C SER A 491 -9.06 30.79 0.26
N LEU A 492 -9.34 31.80 -0.58
CA LEU A 492 -9.30 31.67 -2.03
C LEU A 492 -7.89 31.33 -2.52
N CYS A 493 -6.86 32.05 -2.03
CA CYS A 493 -5.46 31.76 -2.36
C CYS A 493 -5.10 30.31 -2.00
N PHE A 494 -5.49 29.88 -0.81
CA PHE A 494 -5.25 28.52 -0.33
C PHE A 494 -5.96 27.47 -1.20
N VAL A 495 -7.26 27.64 -1.46
CA VAL A 495 -8.04 26.68 -2.27
C VAL A 495 -7.50 26.61 -3.69
N VAL A 496 -7.18 27.74 -4.33
CA VAL A 496 -6.65 27.76 -5.70
C VAL A 496 -5.28 27.10 -5.78
N GLU A 497 -4.37 27.43 -4.85
CA GLU A 497 -3.04 26.80 -4.77
C GLU A 497 -3.14 25.28 -4.62
N ASN A 498 -3.95 24.80 -3.66
CA ASN A 498 -4.04 23.38 -3.36
C ASN A 498 -4.86 22.61 -4.41
N ALA A 499 -5.93 23.18 -4.97
CA ALA A 499 -6.68 22.54 -6.06
C ALA A 499 -5.81 22.36 -7.31
N TRP A 500 -4.97 23.35 -7.62
CA TRP A 500 -4.04 23.24 -8.73
C TRP A 500 -2.97 22.17 -8.45
N ALA A 501 -2.45 22.14 -7.23
CA ALA A 501 -1.53 21.11 -6.75
C ALA A 501 -2.09 19.69 -6.96
N VAL A 502 -3.32 19.44 -6.47
CA VAL A 502 -4.03 18.16 -6.65
C VAL A 502 -4.14 17.81 -8.14
N SER A 503 -4.58 18.75 -8.97
CA SER A 503 -4.79 18.48 -10.40
C SER A 503 -3.52 18.04 -11.14
N ARG A 504 -2.33 18.47 -10.70
CA ARG A 504 -1.07 18.13 -11.34
C ARG A 504 -0.54 16.75 -10.98
N ILE A 505 -0.71 16.30 -9.74
CA ILE A 505 -0.27 14.97 -9.32
C ILE A 505 -1.04 13.88 -10.05
N VAL A 506 -2.28 14.20 -10.43
CA VAL A 506 -3.16 13.30 -11.16
C VAL A 506 -2.94 13.42 -12.68
N TYR A 507 -2.69 14.64 -13.18
CA TYR A 507 -2.50 14.92 -14.59
C TYR A 507 -1.01 15.08 -14.93
N THR A 508 -0.31 13.95 -15.06
CA THR A 508 1.03 13.95 -15.68
C THR A 508 1.05 12.94 -16.83
N PRO A 509 0.67 13.39 -18.05
CA PRO A 509 0.71 12.57 -19.27
C PRO A 509 2.10 11.99 -19.57
N GLU A 510 3.15 12.67 -19.10
CA GLU A 510 4.56 12.33 -19.34
C GLU A 510 5.03 11.08 -18.57
N TYR A 511 4.23 10.52 -17.65
CA TYR A 511 4.64 9.37 -16.82
C TYR A 511 3.76 8.11 -16.98
N ASN A 512 2.86 8.03 -17.97
CA ASN A 512 1.99 6.85 -18.23
C ASN A 512 1.45 6.23 -16.92
N VAL A 513 0.88 7.07 -16.05
CA VAL A 513 0.28 6.57 -14.82
C VAL A 513 -1.15 6.21 -15.15
N ALA A 514 -1.37 4.97 -15.60
CA ALA A 514 -2.71 4.49 -15.78
C ALA A 514 -3.49 4.63 -14.48
N LEU A 515 -4.57 5.40 -14.57
CA LEU A 515 -5.62 5.37 -13.57
C LEU A 515 -6.59 4.30 -14.00
N MET A 516 -6.99 3.46 -13.06
CA MET A 516 -7.92 2.38 -13.33
C MET A 516 -9.26 2.94 -13.77
N SER A 517 -9.76 2.46 -14.92
CA SER A 517 -11.14 2.73 -15.37
C SER A 517 -12.11 2.06 -14.40
N VAL A 518 -13.05 2.85 -13.90
CA VAL A 518 -14.04 2.40 -12.93
C VAL A 518 -15.03 1.43 -13.57
N ASP A 519 -15.55 1.78 -14.74
CA ASP A 519 -16.58 0.98 -15.42
C ASP A 519 -15.96 -0.29 -16.02
N SER A 520 -14.76 -0.20 -16.60
CA SER A 520 -14.06 -1.37 -17.15
C SER A 520 -13.69 -2.38 -16.08
N TYR A 521 -13.31 -1.93 -14.87
CA TYR A 521 -13.06 -2.82 -13.75
C TYR A 521 -14.35 -3.50 -13.26
N GLU A 522 -15.46 -2.75 -13.19
CA GLU A 522 -16.75 -3.30 -12.78
C GLU A 522 -17.25 -4.37 -13.77
N GLU A 523 -17.19 -4.07 -15.08
CA GLU A 523 -17.55 -5.00 -16.15
C GLU A 523 -16.67 -6.25 -16.11
N TYR A 524 -15.36 -6.07 -15.95
CA TYR A 524 -14.40 -7.17 -15.83
C TYR A 524 -14.71 -8.09 -14.65
N MET A 525 -14.86 -7.53 -13.44
CA MET A 525 -15.10 -8.33 -12.23
C MET A 525 -16.41 -9.12 -12.34
N LYS A 526 -17.49 -8.47 -12.79
CA LYS A 526 -18.80 -9.11 -12.92
C LYS A 526 -18.84 -10.17 -14.03
N GLY A 527 -18.24 -9.89 -15.18
CA GLY A 527 -18.17 -10.85 -16.28
C GLY A 527 -17.32 -12.07 -15.91
N PHE A 528 -16.17 -11.85 -15.26
CA PHE A 528 -15.30 -12.95 -14.84
C PHE A 528 -15.94 -13.81 -13.74
N GLU A 529 -16.62 -13.18 -12.77
CA GLU A 529 -17.41 -13.88 -11.75
C GLU A 529 -18.52 -14.74 -12.39
N ALA A 530 -19.18 -14.26 -13.44
CA ALA A 530 -20.21 -15.03 -14.15
C ALA A 530 -19.64 -16.32 -14.78
N HIS A 531 -18.47 -16.24 -15.43
CA HIS A 531 -17.79 -17.41 -16.01
C HIS A 531 -17.28 -18.38 -14.95
N LEU A 532 -16.76 -17.87 -13.82
CA LEU A 532 -16.37 -18.72 -12.70
C LEU A 532 -17.57 -19.48 -12.13
N ASN A 533 -18.72 -18.84 -12.01
CA ASN A 533 -19.95 -19.48 -11.55
C ASN A 533 -20.47 -20.54 -12.54
N GLU A 534 -20.34 -20.32 -13.85
CA GLU A 534 -20.67 -21.32 -14.86
C GLU A 534 -19.79 -22.57 -14.71
N VAL A 535 -18.47 -22.37 -14.63
CA VAL A 535 -17.50 -23.44 -14.36
C VAL A 535 -17.83 -24.18 -13.07
N ALA A 536 -18.06 -23.45 -11.97
CA ALA A 536 -18.42 -24.02 -10.66
C ALA A 536 -19.70 -24.85 -10.71
N SER A 537 -20.71 -24.42 -11.48
CA SER A 537 -21.98 -25.12 -11.60
C SER A 537 -21.89 -26.46 -12.34
N SER A 538 -20.86 -26.60 -13.19
CA SER A 538 -20.57 -27.82 -13.94
C SER A 538 -19.69 -28.81 -13.18
N GLU A 539 -19.07 -28.36 -12.09
CA GLU A 539 -18.09 -29.12 -11.33
C GLU A 539 -18.78 -29.96 -10.24
N SER A 540 -18.37 -31.23 -10.15
CA SER A 540 -18.86 -32.16 -9.14
C SER A 540 -17.97 -32.23 -7.90
N GLU A 541 -16.71 -31.79 -8.04
CA GLU A 541 -15.75 -31.73 -6.94
C GLU A 541 -15.97 -30.50 -6.06
N SER A 542 -15.83 -30.66 -4.75
CA SER A 542 -15.95 -29.54 -3.79
C SER A 542 -14.76 -28.57 -3.83
N PHE A 543 -13.69 -28.92 -4.53
CA PHE A 543 -12.49 -28.12 -4.65
C PHE A 543 -11.91 -28.24 -6.06
N TYR A 544 -11.64 -27.10 -6.69
CA TYR A 544 -10.84 -27.02 -7.90
C TYR A 544 -9.97 -25.76 -7.85
N ARG A 545 -8.89 -25.76 -8.64
CA ARG A 545 -8.10 -24.55 -8.91
C ARG A 545 -8.38 -24.08 -10.32
N ALA A 546 -8.37 -22.76 -10.49
CA ALA A 546 -8.57 -22.13 -11.77
C ALA A 546 -7.59 -20.98 -11.92
N GLU A 547 -7.16 -20.75 -13.15
CA GLU A 547 -6.15 -19.75 -13.47
C GLU A 547 -6.44 -19.05 -14.80
N LYS A 548 -6.02 -17.80 -14.93
CA LYS A 548 -6.10 -17.06 -16.20
C LYS A 548 -4.70 -16.71 -16.69
N GLY A 549 -4.52 -16.72 -18.00
CA GLY A 549 -3.37 -16.07 -18.62
C GLY A 549 -3.44 -14.57 -18.41
N THR A 550 -2.29 -13.91 -18.55
CA THR A 550 -2.11 -12.49 -18.26
C THR A 550 -2.73 -11.62 -19.36
N PHE A 551 -4.05 -11.42 -19.27
CA PHE A 551 -4.83 -10.56 -20.18
C PHE A 551 -5.72 -9.64 -19.34
N SER A 552 -5.27 -8.42 -19.06
CA SER A 552 -6.17 -7.37 -18.57
C SER A 552 -5.47 -6.01 -18.67
N SER A 553 -5.77 -5.26 -19.72
CA SER A 553 -5.57 -3.81 -19.74
C SER A 553 -6.76 -3.14 -19.06
N LEU A 554 -6.59 -2.69 -17.82
CA LEU A 554 -7.64 -1.99 -17.05
C LEU A 554 -7.39 -0.47 -16.96
N GLY A 555 -6.57 0.07 -17.87
CA GLY A 555 -6.09 1.45 -17.89
C GLY A 555 -6.13 2.13 -19.28
N ASP A 556 -5.96 3.46 -19.28
CA ASP A 556 -6.03 4.36 -20.46
C ASP A 556 -4.69 4.45 -21.25
N SER A 557 -3.72 3.56 -20.97
CA SER A 557 -2.41 3.55 -21.61
C SER A 557 -2.08 2.18 -22.20
N ASP A 558 -1.27 2.17 -23.27
CA ASP A 558 -0.69 0.99 -23.95
C ASP A 558 0.25 0.14 -23.07
N VAL A 559 0.11 0.21 -21.74
CA VAL A 559 0.83 -0.59 -20.75
C VAL A 559 -0.18 -1.57 -20.15
N ASN A 560 0.12 -2.87 -20.22
CA ASN A 560 -0.68 -3.94 -19.60
C ASN A 560 -0.71 -3.77 -18.07
N ASP A 561 -1.63 -2.97 -17.55
CA ASP A 561 -1.82 -2.79 -16.11
C ASP A 561 -2.61 -3.96 -15.51
N GLN A 562 -1.87 -4.99 -15.11
CA GLN A 562 -2.42 -6.21 -14.52
C GLN A 562 -2.91 -5.95 -13.10
N VAL A 563 -4.13 -6.40 -12.78
CA VAL A 563 -4.54 -6.62 -11.40
C VAL A 563 -4.16 -8.05 -11.06
N LEU A 564 -3.52 -8.29 -9.91
CA LEU A 564 -2.98 -9.61 -9.52
C LEU A 564 -3.60 -10.17 -8.24
N SER A 565 -4.37 -9.35 -7.52
CA SER A 565 -4.92 -9.68 -6.20
C SER A 565 -6.45 -9.80 -6.19
N GLU A 566 -7.08 -9.59 -7.34
CA GLU A 566 -8.52 -9.79 -7.60
C GLU A 566 -8.92 -11.26 -7.47
N TYR A 567 -7.98 -12.20 -7.62
CA TYR A 567 -8.19 -13.63 -7.35
C TYR A 567 -8.85 -13.85 -5.99
N MET A 568 -8.39 -13.11 -4.98
CA MET A 568 -8.95 -13.18 -3.64
C MET A 568 -10.38 -12.61 -3.57
N ALA A 569 -10.67 -11.55 -4.34
CA ALA A 569 -12.00 -10.96 -4.40
C ALA A 569 -13.00 -11.84 -5.18
N LEU A 570 -12.51 -12.54 -6.21
CA LEU A 570 -13.30 -13.50 -7.01
C LEU A 570 -13.43 -14.88 -6.36
N GLY A 571 -12.75 -15.11 -5.23
CA GLY A 571 -12.62 -16.46 -4.64
C GLY A 571 -11.89 -17.47 -5.53
N MET A 572 -11.19 -17.01 -6.57
CA MET A 572 -10.49 -17.85 -7.52
C MET A 572 -9.21 -18.43 -6.91
N ARG A 573 -9.14 -19.76 -6.84
CA ARG A 573 -8.04 -20.51 -6.22
C ARG A 573 -6.91 -20.74 -7.23
N GLY A 574 -6.24 -19.65 -7.61
CA GLY A 574 -5.16 -19.63 -8.59
C GLY A 574 -3.75 -19.65 -8.00
N LEU A 575 -2.73 -19.67 -8.84
CA LEU A 575 -1.31 -19.57 -8.43
C LEU A 575 -0.83 -18.13 -8.39
N THR A 576 -1.45 -17.25 -9.18
CA THR A 576 -1.11 -15.84 -9.30
C THR A 576 -1.39 -15.11 -7.99
N HIS A 577 -0.38 -14.42 -7.46
CA HIS A 577 -0.50 -13.65 -6.25
C HIS A 577 0.64 -12.64 -6.11
N TYR A 578 0.35 -11.46 -5.55
CA TYR A 578 1.39 -10.48 -5.23
C TYR A 578 1.22 -9.96 -3.80
N SER A 579 2.08 -10.41 -2.89
CA SER A 579 2.03 -9.96 -1.50
C SER A 579 3.41 -9.93 -0.85
N SER A 580 3.72 -8.86 -0.13
CA SER A 580 4.88 -8.83 0.77
C SER A 580 4.82 -9.84 1.92
N TYR A 581 3.69 -10.54 2.11
CA TYR A 581 3.49 -11.60 3.10
C TYR A 581 3.32 -12.99 2.45
N MET A 582 3.75 -13.17 1.21
CA MET A 582 3.85 -14.49 0.59
C MET A 582 4.89 -15.34 1.33
N GLN A 583 4.62 -16.63 1.46
CA GLN A 583 5.55 -17.57 2.05
C GLN A 583 6.72 -17.85 1.09
N GLN A 584 7.95 -17.80 1.60
CA GLN A 584 9.15 -18.00 0.78
C GLN A 584 9.15 -19.36 0.08
N SER A 585 8.76 -20.44 0.77
CA SER A 585 8.74 -21.78 0.19
C SER A 585 7.76 -21.94 -0.99
N VAL A 586 6.62 -21.24 -0.96
CA VAL A 586 5.66 -21.24 -2.07
C VAL A 586 6.24 -20.48 -3.26
N ASN A 587 6.87 -19.34 -3.01
CA ASN A 587 7.53 -18.56 -4.04
C ASN A 587 8.69 -19.35 -4.68
N ASP A 588 9.51 -20.01 -3.86
CA ASP A 588 10.61 -20.86 -4.32
C ASP A 588 10.10 -22.03 -5.17
N LEU A 589 9.04 -22.71 -4.72
CA LEU A 589 8.41 -23.80 -5.46
C LEU A 589 7.93 -23.32 -6.84
N LEU A 590 7.12 -22.27 -6.89
CA LEU A 590 6.54 -21.80 -8.15
C LEU A 590 7.60 -21.21 -9.10
N GLY A 591 8.60 -20.49 -8.57
CA GLY A 591 9.74 -20.02 -9.35
C GLY A 591 10.59 -21.16 -9.91
N SER A 592 10.91 -22.17 -9.08
CA SER A 592 11.71 -23.33 -9.52
C SER A 592 10.99 -24.24 -10.50
N LEU A 593 9.65 -24.24 -10.53
CA LEU A 593 8.84 -24.89 -11.55
C LEU A 593 8.72 -24.07 -12.85
N GLY A 594 9.15 -22.80 -12.85
CA GLY A 594 9.16 -21.96 -14.04
C GLY A 594 7.92 -21.09 -14.25
N TYR A 595 7.08 -20.88 -13.22
CA TYR A 595 5.94 -19.95 -13.33
C TYR A 595 6.36 -18.47 -13.31
N CYS A 596 7.44 -18.11 -12.60
CA CYS A 596 7.89 -16.72 -12.47
C CYS A 596 9.40 -16.61 -12.25
N ASP A 597 9.93 -15.39 -12.38
CA ASP A 597 11.36 -15.09 -12.19
C ASP A 597 11.90 -15.58 -10.84
N THR A 598 13.20 -15.92 -10.85
CA THR A 598 14.13 -16.16 -9.73
C THR A 598 13.44 -16.51 -8.40
N PRO A 599 13.54 -17.78 -7.93
CA PRO A 599 13.05 -18.20 -6.62
C PRO A 599 13.27 -17.16 -5.52
N GLY A 600 12.18 -16.55 -5.04
CA GLY A 600 12.16 -15.54 -3.99
C GLY A 600 12.04 -14.08 -4.40
N PHE A 601 12.18 -13.72 -5.68
CA PHE A 601 12.20 -12.32 -6.08
C PHE A 601 10.84 -11.62 -5.85
N ARG A 602 10.85 -10.53 -5.06
CA ARG A 602 9.73 -9.60 -4.79
C ARG A 602 8.40 -10.17 -4.27
N SER A 603 8.32 -11.48 -3.98
CA SER A 603 7.09 -12.11 -3.46
C SER A 603 5.89 -12.02 -4.42
N ILE A 604 6.18 -12.16 -5.72
CA ILE A 604 5.21 -12.16 -6.83
C ILE A 604 5.22 -13.55 -7.47
N THR A 605 4.04 -14.05 -7.81
CA THR A 605 3.84 -15.23 -8.66
C THR A 605 2.80 -14.87 -9.70
N VAL A 606 3.05 -15.18 -10.97
CA VAL A 606 2.15 -14.88 -12.09
C VAL A 606 2.06 -16.11 -12.96
N TYR A 607 0.86 -16.51 -13.33
CA TYR A 607 0.65 -17.52 -14.35
C TYR A 607 0.52 -16.84 -15.72
N ASN A 608 1.45 -17.12 -16.62
CA ASN A 608 1.48 -16.49 -17.94
C ASN A 608 1.20 -17.49 -19.07
N SER A 609 1.78 -18.69 -18.97
CA SER A 609 1.69 -19.71 -20.02
C SER A 609 1.37 -21.08 -19.42
N PRO A 610 0.53 -21.89 -20.10
CA PRO A 610 0.16 -23.22 -19.61
C PRO A 610 1.31 -24.23 -19.68
N MET A 611 1.40 -25.10 -18.69
CA MET A 611 2.42 -26.12 -18.56
C MET A 611 1.79 -27.45 -18.12
N LEU A 612 1.66 -28.40 -19.05
CA LEU A 612 0.91 -29.65 -18.83
C LEU A 612 1.28 -30.36 -17.53
N LEU A 613 2.58 -30.55 -17.26
CA LEU A 613 3.04 -31.30 -16.10
C LEU A 613 2.78 -30.57 -14.76
N PRO A 614 3.37 -29.39 -14.48
CA PRO A 614 3.22 -28.74 -13.17
C PRO A 614 1.79 -28.20 -12.95
N ASP A 615 1.05 -27.83 -14.00
CA ASP A 615 -0.37 -27.45 -13.88
C ASP A 615 -1.17 -28.64 -13.34
N SER A 616 -0.91 -29.84 -13.89
CA SER A 616 -1.59 -31.07 -13.48
C SER A 616 -1.22 -31.49 -12.06
N LEU A 617 0.07 -31.42 -11.69
CA LEU A 617 0.54 -31.77 -10.35
C LEU A 617 -0.01 -30.85 -9.25
N LEU A 618 -0.20 -29.56 -9.55
CA LEU A 618 -0.76 -28.58 -8.62
C LEU A 618 -2.30 -28.53 -8.65
N GLY A 619 -2.94 -29.28 -9.54
CA GLY A 619 -4.39 -29.41 -9.64
C GLY A 619 -5.08 -28.22 -10.30
N LEU A 620 -4.40 -27.51 -11.22
CA LEU A 620 -5.01 -26.48 -12.06
C LEU A 620 -6.00 -27.14 -13.03
N LYS A 621 -7.28 -27.06 -12.68
CA LYS A 621 -8.37 -27.76 -13.38
C LYS A 621 -8.91 -26.95 -14.54
N TYR A 622 -9.03 -25.63 -14.37
CA TYR A 622 -9.60 -24.73 -15.38
C TYR A 622 -8.64 -23.61 -15.75
N LEU A 623 -8.41 -23.42 -17.05
CA LEU A 623 -7.46 -22.46 -17.59
C LEU A 623 -8.18 -21.51 -18.56
N PHE A 624 -8.12 -20.21 -18.29
CA PHE A 624 -8.65 -19.14 -19.13
C PHE A 624 -7.51 -18.53 -19.94
N VAL A 625 -7.29 -18.99 -21.18
CA VAL A 625 -6.10 -18.60 -21.98
C VAL A 625 -6.41 -18.41 -23.47
N GLN A 626 -5.59 -17.62 -24.16
CA GLN A 626 -5.72 -17.36 -25.61
C GLN A 626 -4.97 -18.40 -26.47
N TYR A 627 -5.25 -19.69 -26.25
CA TYR A 627 -4.75 -20.78 -27.10
C TYR A 627 -5.92 -21.49 -27.78
N ASP A 628 -5.74 -21.90 -29.04
CA ASP A 628 -6.75 -22.68 -29.75
C ASP A 628 -6.74 -24.16 -29.35
N TYR A 629 -5.59 -24.65 -28.85
CA TYR A 629 -5.40 -26.03 -28.45
C TYR A 629 -4.38 -26.14 -27.32
N LEU A 630 -4.71 -26.94 -26.31
CA LEU A 630 -3.80 -27.34 -25.24
C LEU A 630 -3.73 -28.87 -25.14
N PRO A 631 -2.51 -29.43 -25.01
CA PRO A 631 -2.31 -30.86 -24.79
C PRO A 631 -2.98 -31.32 -23.49
N GLY A 632 -3.59 -32.50 -23.46
CA GLY A 632 -4.21 -33.05 -22.25
C GLY A 632 -5.41 -32.27 -21.69
N CYS A 633 -5.95 -31.32 -22.47
CA CYS A 633 -7.06 -30.46 -22.06
C CYS A 633 -8.22 -30.52 -23.04
N SER A 634 -9.43 -30.35 -22.52
CA SER A 634 -10.67 -30.24 -23.29
C SER A 634 -11.20 -28.80 -23.22
N MET A 635 -11.47 -28.17 -24.37
CA MET A 635 -12.12 -26.85 -24.39
C MET A 635 -13.59 -27.00 -23.95
N VAL A 636 -13.99 -26.23 -22.94
CA VAL A 636 -15.33 -26.30 -22.33
C VAL A 636 -16.16 -25.03 -22.51
N GLY A 637 -15.55 -23.92 -22.90
CA GLY A 637 -16.26 -22.65 -23.13
C GLY A 637 -15.34 -21.53 -23.59
N THR A 638 -15.89 -20.33 -23.68
CA THR A 638 -15.18 -19.10 -24.04
C THR A 638 -15.66 -17.95 -23.15
N ALA A 639 -14.72 -17.11 -22.70
CA ALA A 639 -15.00 -15.89 -21.96
C ALA A 639 -14.99 -14.71 -22.96
N GLU A 640 -16.02 -14.59 -23.80
CA GLU A 640 -16.03 -13.63 -24.93
C GLU A 640 -16.02 -12.15 -24.49
N ASP A 641 -16.55 -11.85 -23.31
CA ASP A 641 -16.77 -10.50 -22.77
C ASP A 641 -15.71 -10.03 -21.77
N VAL A 642 -14.83 -10.92 -21.31
CA VAL A 642 -13.75 -10.62 -20.36
C VAL A 642 -12.46 -11.34 -20.75
N ALA A 643 -11.32 -10.99 -20.13
CA ALA A 643 -10.03 -11.63 -20.40
C ALA A 643 -9.67 -11.69 -21.89
N GLU A 644 -10.03 -10.64 -22.65
CA GLU A 644 -9.75 -10.52 -24.08
C GLU A 644 -10.25 -11.71 -24.94
N GLY A 645 -11.39 -12.31 -24.57
CA GLY A 645 -11.98 -13.40 -25.36
C GLY A 645 -11.34 -14.77 -25.12
N ALA A 646 -10.80 -15.00 -23.92
CA ALA A 646 -10.06 -16.23 -23.59
C ALA A 646 -10.89 -17.52 -23.80
N ASN A 647 -10.23 -18.57 -24.31
CA ASN A 647 -10.79 -19.91 -24.32
C ASN A 647 -10.70 -20.52 -22.91
N ILE A 648 -11.74 -21.25 -22.51
CA ILE A 648 -11.80 -21.94 -21.22
C ILE A 648 -11.50 -23.42 -21.46
N PHE A 649 -10.36 -23.88 -20.95
CA PHE A 649 -9.95 -25.28 -21.00
C PHE A 649 -10.13 -25.96 -19.66
N ARG A 650 -10.56 -27.22 -19.68
CA ARG A 650 -10.48 -28.15 -18.56
C ARG A 650 -9.27 -29.05 -18.75
N ASN A 651 -8.35 -29.05 -17.79
CA ASN A 651 -7.25 -29.99 -17.73
C ASN A 651 -7.77 -31.37 -17.28
N ASP A 652 -7.70 -32.34 -18.19
CA ASP A 652 -8.22 -33.68 -17.94
C ASP A 652 -7.24 -34.50 -17.06
N ASN A 653 -5.98 -34.07 -16.94
CA ASN A 653 -4.94 -34.68 -16.12
C ASN A 653 -4.74 -34.00 -14.75
N ALA A 654 -5.52 -32.95 -14.43
CA ALA A 654 -5.40 -32.25 -13.16
C ALA A 654 -5.64 -33.18 -11.96
N LEU A 655 -4.64 -33.27 -11.08
CA LEU A 655 -4.71 -34.07 -9.87
C LEU A 655 -5.57 -33.37 -8.79
N PRO A 656 -6.22 -34.14 -7.90
CA PRO A 656 -7.00 -33.57 -6.79
C PRO A 656 -6.11 -32.84 -5.78
N LEU A 657 -6.76 -32.16 -4.81
CA LEU A 657 -6.09 -31.41 -3.72
C LEU A 657 -5.00 -32.21 -2.98
N GLY A 658 -5.12 -33.53 -2.95
CA GLY A 658 -4.04 -34.41 -2.52
C GLY A 658 -4.11 -35.78 -3.16
N TYR A 659 -2.98 -36.48 -3.19
CA TYR A 659 -2.85 -37.78 -3.82
C TYR A 659 -1.70 -38.59 -3.20
N GLY A 660 -1.76 -39.91 -3.39
CA GLY A 660 -0.74 -40.85 -2.91
C GLY A 660 0.60 -40.65 -3.63
N VAL A 661 1.70 -40.76 -2.88
CA VAL A 661 3.08 -40.59 -3.37
C VAL A 661 4.00 -41.69 -2.82
N ALA A 662 5.20 -41.80 -3.38
CA ALA A 662 6.22 -42.79 -3.00
C ALA A 662 6.61 -42.71 -1.51
N GLU A 663 6.95 -43.87 -0.92
CA GLU A 663 7.32 -43.99 0.51
C GLU A 663 8.52 -43.11 0.90
N ASP A 664 9.52 -43.04 0.02
CA ASP A 664 10.79 -42.38 0.25
C ASP A 664 10.83 -40.93 -0.25
N ILE A 665 9.66 -40.32 -0.52
CA ILE A 665 9.54 -38.93 -0.94
C ILE A 665 10.34 -37.98 -0.05
N ALA A 666 11.21 -37.21 -0.70
CA ALA A 666 12.11 -36.26 -0.07
C ALA A 666 12.17 -34.96 -0.89
N SER A 667 12.35 -33.82 -0.21
CA SER A 667 12.46 -32.53 -0.89
C SER A 667 13.61 -32.53 -1.90
N VAL A 668 13.35 -31.97 -3.09
CA VAL A 668 14.30 -31.88 -4.18
C VAL A 668 15.18 -30.64 -4.02
N GLU A 669 16.48 -30.77 -4.33
CA GLU A 669 17.37 -29.62 -4.48
C GLU A 669 17.19 -29.01 -5.87
N TRP A 670 16.78 -27.73 -5.90
CA TRP A 670 16.53 -26.99 -7.13
C TRP A 670 17.83 -26.61 -7.86
N SER A 671 17.80 -26.75 -9.19
CA SER A 671 18.80 -26.21 -10.13
C SER A 671 18.24 -25.01 -10.90
N GLU A 672 19.10 -24.33 -11.68
CA GLU A 672 18.68 -23.25 -12.58
C GLU A 672 17.84 -23.75 -13.76
N ASP A 673 17.99 -25.02 -14.13
CA ASP A 673 17.18 -25.68 -15.16
C ASP A 673 15.80 -26.07 -14.60
N VAL A 674 14.78 -25.31 -15.02
CA VAL A 674 13.38 -25.48 -14.65
C VAL A 674 12.79 -26.81 -15.15
N PHE A 675 13.21 -27.31 -16.30
CA PHE A 675 12.71 -28.59 -16.82
C PHE A 675 13.27 -29.73 -15.98
N SER A 676 14.58 -29.71 -15.70
CA SER A 676 15.21 -30.69 -14.79
C SER A 676 14.60 -30.67 -13.39
N ASN A 677 14.22 -29.49 -12.87
CA ASN A 677 13.52 -29.39 -11.59
C ASN A 677 12.17 -30.13 -11.62
N GLN A 678 11.39 -29.96 -12.69
CA GLN A 678 10.12 -30.65 -12.85
C GLN A 678 10.30 -32.17 -12.95
N GLU A 679 11.31 -32.68 -13.67
CA GLU A 679 11.60 -34.12 -13.75
C GLU A 679 11.97 -34.72 -12.39
N LYS A 680 12.85 -34.04 -11.64
CA LYS A 680 13.26 -34.48 -10.30
C LYS A 680 12.08 -34.48 -9.34
N TRP A 681 11.22 -33.47 -9.44
CA TRP A 681 10.03 -33.35 -8.58
C TRP A 681 9.02 -34.47 -8.86
N LEU A 682 8.77 -34.77 -10.14
CA LEU A 682 7.93 -35.90 -10.55
C LEU A 682 8.53 -37.23 -10.09
N SER A 683 9.85 -37.44 -10.30
CA SER A 683 10.56 -38.66 -9.87
C SER A 683 10.42 -38.90 -8.36
N ALA A 684 10.51 -37.84 -7.55
CA ALA A 684 10.34 -37.93 -6.10
C ALA A 684 8.90 -38.29 -5.69
N MET A 685 7.88 -37.88 -6.46
CA MET A 685 6.49 -38.23 -6.20
C MET A 685 6.15 -39.65 -6.64
N THR A 686 6.64 -40.08 -7.81
CA THR A 686 6.31 -41.38 -8.40
C THR A 686 7.18 -42.52 -7.86
N GLY A 687 8.39 -42.21 -7.39
CA GLY A 687 9.42 -43.18 -7.01
C GLY A 687 10.16 -43.80 -8.21
N ASP A 688 9.83 -43.38 -9.43
CA ASP A 688 10.44 -43.84 -10.67
C ASP A 688 11.46 -42.83 -11.20
N ASP A 689 12.37 -43.27 -12.08
CA ASP A 689 13.28 -42.38 -12.79
C ASP A 689 12.56 -41.73 -13.97
N GLU A 690 12.11 -40.48 -13.77
CA GLU A 690 11.39 -39.70 -14.77
C GLU A 690 12.33 -38.84 -15.63
N SER A 691 13.64 -39.07 -15.55
CA SER A 691 14.60 -38.33 -16.36
C SER A 691 14.36 -38.51 -17.86
N GLY A 692 14.53 -37.42 -18.60
CA GLY A 692 14.32 -37.36 -20.05
C GLY A 692 12.85 -37.47 -20.45
N ILE A 693 11.91 -37.11 -19.57
CA ILE A 693 10.52 -36.82 -19.97
C ILE A 693 10.48 -35.52 -20.76
N TYR A 694 11.33 -34.55 -20.41
CA TYR A 694 11.71 -33.45 -21.26
C TYR A 694 12.89 -33.86 -22.16
N ARG A 695 12.77 -33.61 -23.45
CA ARG A 695 13.86 -33.76 -24.43
C ARG A 695 14.29 -32.38 -24.89
N ASP A 696 15.53 -32.01 -24.60
CA ASP A 696 16.12 -30.75 -25.04
C ASP A 696 15.90 -30.55 -26.54
N ALA A 697 15.24 -29.47 -26.91
CA ALA A 697 15.01 -29.11 -28.29
C ALA A 697 16.30 -28.58 -28.92
N LEU A 698 16.48 -28.78 -30.23
CA LEU A 698 17.63 -28.22 -30.94
C LEU A 698 17.34 -26.75 -31.27
N VAL A 699 18.11 -25.84 -30.67
CA VAL A 699 18.01 -24.40 -30.90
C VAL A 699 19.15 -23.94 -31.80
N VAL A 700 18.82 -23.31 -32.92
CA VAL A 700 19.80 -22.74 -33.88
C VAL A 700 19.46 -21.29 -34.14
N SER A 701 20.38 -20.37 -33.88
CA SER A 701 20.21 -18.96 -34.26
C SER A 701 20.22 -18.80 -35.78
N ARG A 702 19.32 -17.99 -36.31
CA ARG A 702 19.37 -17.52 -37.71
C ARG A 702 20.12 -16.20 -37.76
N GLU A 703 21.12 -16.09 -38.64
CA GLU A 703 21.80 -14.81 -38.86
C GLU A 703 20.78 -13.77 -39.37
N ASN A 704 20.77 -12.59 -38.73
CA ASN A 704 19.98 -11.43 -39.11
C ASN A 704 20.00 -11.22 -40.64
N ALA A 705 18.88 -11.49 -41.32
CA ALA A 705 18.70 -11.07 -42.69
C ALA A 705 18.70 -9.53 -42.71
N GLY A 706 19.83 -8.95 -43.14
CA GLY A 706 20.05 -7.51 -43.08
C GLY A 706 18.96 -6.66 -43.72
N ASP A 707 18.74 -5.48 -43.13
CA ASP A 707 18.04 -4.30 -43.67
C ASP A 707 16.86 -4.61 -44.61
N ALA A 708 15.69 -4.91 -44.03
CA ALA A 708 14.44 -4.78 -44.75
C ALA A 708 14.04 -3.28 -44.84
N ASP A 709 14.21 -2.71 -46.04
CA ASP A 709 13.63 -1.46 -46.57
C ASP A 709 13.32 -0.31 -45.58
N ALA A 710 14.27 0.65 -45.52
CA ALA A 710 14.19 1.92 -44.79
C ALA A 710 13.13 2.93 -45.31
N ALA A 711 12.06 2.49 -45.98
CA ALA A 711 11.04 3.36 -46.58
C ALA A 711 9.70 3.39 -45.83
N ALA A 712 9.54 2.59 -44.76
CA ALA A 712 8.34 2.59 -43.91
C ALA A 712 8.65 2.75 -42.40
N ALA A 713 9.80 3.37 -42.09
CA ALA A 713 10.22 3.65 -40.71
C ALA A 713 9.26 4.66 -40.05
N THR A 714 8.32 4.14 -39.27
CA THR A 714 7.77 4.85 -38.10
C THR A 714 8.86 4.87 -37.02
N GLU A 715 8.85 5.86 -36.11
CA GLU A 715 9.97 6.25 -35.23
C GLU A 715 10.42 5.22 -34.15
N SER A 716 10.21 3.90 -34.35
CA SER A 716 10.68 2.82 -33.46
C SER A 716 11.16 1.63 -34.28
N ALA A 717 12.45 1.55 -34.61
CA ALA A 717 13.03 0.37 -35.24
C ALA A 717 13.47 -0.63 -34.16
N THR A 718 12.72 -1.72 -33.99
CA THR A 718 12.99 -2.84 -33.07
C THR A 718 13.93 -3.86 -33.74
N ALA A 719 15.07 -4.17 -33.13
CA ALA A 719 15.90 -5.31 -33.53
C ALA A 719 15.19 -6.62 -33.13
N ALA A 720 15.37 -7.70 -33.88
CA ALA A 720 14.78 -8.99 -33.54
C ALA A 720 15.86 -10.09 -33.55
N ASP A 721 15.73 -11.05 -32.64
CA ASP A 721 16.55 -12.27 -32.63
C ASP A 721 15.67 -13.43 -33.09
N GLU A 722 16.16 -14.21 -34.05
CA GLU A 722 15.41 -15.32 -34.65
C GLU A 722 16.12 -16.66 -34.39
N PHE A 723 15.34 -17.62 -33.92
CA PHE A 723 15.78 -18.97 -33.60
C PHE A 723 14.90 -19.99 -34.31
N LEU A 724 15.53 -21.03 -34.84
CA LEU A 724 14.83 -22.24 -35.27
C LEU A 724 14.92 -23.26 -34.14
N VAL A 725 13.77 -23.59 -33.55
CA VAL A 725 13.68 -24.57 -32.46
C VAL A 725 13.07 -25.85 -33.01
N THR A 726 13.77 -26.98 -32.88
CA THR A 726 13.32 -28.28 -33.42
C THR A 726 12.96 -29.23 -32.30
N ALA A 727 11.72 -29.70 -32.29
CA ALA A 727 11.19 -30.64 -31.32
C ALA A 727 11.96 -31.97 -31.37
N GLN A 728 12.23 -32.55 -30.20
CA GLN A 728 12.96 -33.82 -30.03
C GLN A 728 12.09 -34.93 -29.39
N ALA A 729 10.79 -34.69 -29.24
CA ALA A 729 9.80 -35.69 -28.85
C ALA A 729 8.43 -35.27 -29.38
N ASP A 730 7.50 -36.24 -29.49
CA ASP A 730 6.09 -35.96 -29.72
C ASP A 730 5.44 -35.36 -28.47
N GLY A 731 4.87 -34.17 -28.61
CA GLY A 731 4.17 -33.47 -27.53
C GLY A 731 4.43 -31.96 -27.49
N PRO A 732 4.08 -31.32 -26.37
CA PRO A 732 4.19 -29.88 -26.25
C PRO A 732 5.65 -29.42 -26.18
N LEU A 733 5.94 -28.36 -26.92
CA LEU A 733 7.24 -27.69 -26.95
C LEU A 733 7.19 -26.45 -26.07
N TYR A 734 8.16 -26.34 -25.17
CA TYR A 734 8.29 -25.24 -24.24
C TYR A 734 9.59 -24.47 -24.47
N LEU A 735 9.56 -23.17 -24.17
CA LEU A 735 10.70 -22.26 -24.20
C LEU A 735 10.91 -21.68 -22.80
N TYR A 736 12.16 -21.51 -22.40
CA TYR A 736 12.55 -20.79 -21.20
C TYR A 736 13.76 -19.92 -21.53
N LEU A 737 13.65 -18.62 -21.25
CA LEU A 737 14.72 -17.67 -21.48
C LEU A 737 15.48 -17.45 -20.17
N ASN A 738 16.66 -18.06 -20.05
CA ASN A 738 17.52 -17.81 -18.90
C ASN A 738 18.26 -16.49 -19.15
N THR A 739 17.81 -15.45 -18.49
CA THR A 739 18.30 -14.09 -18.71
C THR A 739 18.75 -13.54 -17.38
N ASP A 740 20.05 -13.63 -17.10
CA ASP A 740 20.65 -12.92 -15.98
C ASP A 740 20.25 -11.43 -16.03
N ASP A 741 20.12 -10.78 -14.87
CA ASP A 741 19.80 -9.33 -14.70
C ASP A 741 20.59 -8.40 -15.65
N GLY A 742 21.75 -8.83 -16.15
CA GLY A 742 22.59 -8.09 -17.09
C GLY A 742 22.16 -8.09 -18.56
N VAL A 743 21.23 -8.96 -18.99
CA VAL A 743 20.75 -9.09 -20.39
C VAL A 743 19.73 -8.02 -20.72
N TYR A 744 18.83 -7.74 -19.78
CA TYR A 744 17.74 -6.78 -19.96
C TYR A 744 18.15 -5.31 -19.83
N GLY A 745 19.37 -5.01 -19.37
CA GLY A 745 19.92 -3.64 -19.37
C GLY A 745 19.15 -2.59 -18.54
N GLY A 746 18.15 -3.01 -17.75
CA GLY A 746 17.22 -2.13 -17.03
C GLY A 746 15.94 -1.76 -17.80
N ALA A 747 15.68 -2.39 -18.95
CA ALA A 747 14.51 -2.13 -19.79
C ALA A 747 13.19 -2.53 -19.11
N LYS A 748 12.23 -1.61 -18.99
CA LYS A 748 10.90 -1.94 -18.40
C LYS A 748 10.04 -2.84 -19.30
N ASN A 749 10.22 -2.73 -20.62
CA ASN A 749 9.63 -3.62 -21.63
C ASN A 749 10.79 -4.19 -22.44
N ALA A 750 11.04 -5.49 -22.30
CA ALA A 750 12.18 -6.15 -22.91
C ALA A 750 11.89 -6.52 -24.37
N GLY A 751 10.66 -6.91 -24.69
CA GLY A 751 10.27 -7.29 -26.04
C GLY A 751 8.93 -8.02 -26.14
N ALA A 752 8.75 -8.69 -27.28
CA ALA A 752 7.62 -9.59 -27.53
C ALA A 752 8.12 -10.88 -28.19
N LEU A 753 7.51 -12.00 -27.81
CA LEU A 753 7.81 -13.33 -28.32
C LEU A 753 6.76 -13.75 -29.35
N PHE A 754 7.24 -14.25 -30.49
CA PHE A 754 6.42 -14.79 -31.58
C PHE A 754 6.86 -16.21 -31.92
N ALA A 755 5.91 -17.07 -32.27
CA ALA A 755 6.12 -18.42 -32.77
C ALA A 755 5.40 -18.58 -34.12
N ASP A 756 6.13 -18.96 -35.16
CA ASP A 756 5.64 -19.05 -36.56
C ASP A 756 4.88 -17.79 -37.02
N GLY A 757 5.36 -16.62 -36.58
CA GLY A 757 4.76 -15.31 -36.88
C GLY A 757 3.51 -14.95 -36.07
N SER A 758 3.03 -15.83 -35.20
CA SER A 758 1.92 -15.56 -34.26
C SER A 758 2.46 -15.01 -32.94
N PHE A 759 1.79 -14.01 -32.38
CA PHE A 759 2.14 -13.47 -31.07
C PHE A 759 1.88 -14.52 -29.98
N VAL A 760 2.86 -14.71 -29.07
CA VAL A 760 2.75 -15.65 -27.95
C VAL A 760 2.59 -14.91 -26.64
N GLN A 761 3.57 -14.07 -26.28
CA GLN A 761 3.51 -13.25 -25.06
C GLN A 761 4.45 -12.04 -25.13
N SER A 762 4.20 -11.04 -24.30
CA SER A 762 5.18 -9.99 -24.02
C SER A 762 6.29 -10.50 -23.11
N VAL A 763 7.47 -9.87 -23.17
CA VAL A 763 8.59 -10.13 -22.26
C VAL A 763 9.00 -8.80 -21.61
N SER A 764 9.04 -8.75 -20.29
CA SER A 764 9.32 -7.57 -19.47
C SER A 764 10.42 -7.89 -18.46
N ALA A 765 11.34 -6.95 -18.24
CA ALA A 765 12.36 -7.13 -17.23
C ALA A 765 11.84 -6.78 -15.83
N GLY A 766 12.00 -7.74 -14.91
CA GLY A 766 12.10 -7.48 -13.48
C GLY A 766 10.79 -7.24 -12.73
N LEU A 767 9.62 -7.42 -13.35
CA LEU A 767 8.36 -7.38 -12.61
C LEU A 767 7.34 -8.45 -13.03
N PHE A 768 7.23 -8.84 -14.32
CA PHE A 768 6.10 -9.68 -14.74
C PHE A 768 6.30 -10.80 -15.79
N ASP A 769 7.45 -11.05 -16.44
CA ASP A 769 7.44 -12.01 -17.57
C ASP A 769 8.75 -12.80 -17.85
N THR A 770 9.39 -13.40 -16.85
CA THR A 770 10.29 -14.55 -17.08
C THR A 770 9.65 -15.82 -16.55
N ASN A 771 9.24 -16.70 -17.48
CA ASN A 771 8.52 -17.94 -17.21
C ASN A 771 8.79 -18.96 -18.32
N VAL A 772 8.40 -20.21 -18.09
CA VAL A 772 8.30 -21.22 -19.15
C VAL A 772 7.11 -20.86 -20.04
N VAL A 773 7.33 -20.90 -21.36
CA VAL A 773 6.36 -20.48 -22.39
C VAL A 773 6.01 -21.67 -23.27
N TYR A 774 4.72 -21.96 -23.42
CA TYR A 774 4.20 -22.94 -24.37
C TYR A 774 4.25 -22.38 -25.80
N LEU A 775 4.96 -23.08 -26.69
CA LEU A 775 5.06 -22.68 -28.10
C LEU A 775 4.05 -23.39 -29.01
N GLY A 776 3.52 -24.54 -28.57
CA GLY A 776 2.62 -25.37 -29.36
C GLY A 776 2.89 -26.86 -29.18
N ASP A 777 2.14 -27.67 -29.92
CA ASP A 777 2.22 -29.12 -29.89
C ASP A 777 2.76 -29.67 -31.20
N TYR A 778 3.82 -30.47 -31.13
CA TYR A 778 4.61 -30.82 -32.30
C TYR A 778 5.01 -32.30 -32.31
N THR A 779 5.19 -32.85 -33.50
CA THR A 779 5.82 -34.17 -33.69
C THR A 779 7.33 -34.05 -33.66
N GLU A 780 8.03 -35.11 -33.25
CA GLU A 780 9.49 -35.17 -33.27
C GLU A 780 10.06 -34.76 -34.65
N GLY A 781 11.04 -33.86 -34.63
CA GLY A 781 11.68 -33.32 -35.83
C GLY A 781 10.96 -32.15 -36.51
N ALA A 782 9.77 -31.76 -36.06
CA ALA A 782 9.16 -30.51 -36.50
C ALA A 782 9.92 -29.30 -35.95
N SER A 783 10.00 -28.22 -36.73
CA SER A 783 10.68 -26.99 -36.33
C SER A 783 9.70 -25.83 -36.27
N VAL A 784 9.84 -24.99 -35.25
CA VAL A 784 9.10 -23.73 -35.06
C VAL A 784 10.07 -22.56 -35.20
N GLU A 785 9.63 -21.51 -35.88
CA GLU A 785 10.37 -20.25 -35.96
C GLU A 785 10.01 -19.38 -34.75
N VAL A 786 10.97 -19.23 -33.84
CA VAL A 786 10.83 -18.37 -32.65
C VAL A 786 11.49 -17.04 -32.96
N ARG A 787 10.70 -15.97 -32.95
CA ARG A 787 11.20 -14.60 -33.13
C ARG A 787 10.97 -13.79 -31.88
N PHE A 788 12.04 -13.18 -31.39
CA PHE A 788 12.01 -12.31 -30.24
C PHE A 788 12.26 -10.87 -30.69
N GLU A 789 11.22 -10.03 -30.64
CA GLU A 789 11.32 -8.62 -30.97
C GLU A 789 11.79 -7.84 -29.75
N ARG A 790 12.99 -7.25 -29.81
CA ARG A 790 13.64 -6.58 -28.69
C ARG A 790 13.38 -5.09 -28.67
N SER A 791 13.29 -4.54 -27.46
CA SER A 791 13.45 -3.10 -27.25
C SER A 791 14.90 -2.67 -27.49
N ALA A 792 15.10 -1.39 -27.81
CA ALA A 792 16.43 -0.83 -28.08
C ALA A 792 17.40 -0.92 -26.89
N GLU A 793 16.89 -1.15 -25.69
CA GLU A 793 17.64 -1.20 -24.43
C GLU A 793 18.12 -2.63 -24.09
N MET A 794 17.52 -3.66 -24.69
CA MET A 794 17.85 -5.06 -24.45
C MET A 794 19.01 -5.54 -25.32
N LYS A 795 19.94 -6.29 -24.72
CA LYS A 795 21.05 -6.93 -25.46
C LYS A 795 20.52 -8.08 -26.35
N GLU A 796 21.30 -8.39 -27.39
CA GLU A 796 21.06 -9.57 -28.22
C GLU A 796 21.12 -10.84 -27.37
N LEU A 797 20.18 -11.75 -27.60
CA LEU A 797 20.15 -13.05 -26.95
C LEU A 797 21.11 -14.00 -27.64
N ASP A 798 22.03 -14.57 -26.87
CA ASP A 798 22.85 -15.67 -27.33
C ASP A 798 22.06 -16.99 -27.29
N ALA A 799 22.39 -17.94 -28.17
CA ALA A 799 21.67 -19.22 -28.26
C ALA A 799 21.76 -20.07 -26.97
N ASP A 800 22.79 -19.85 -26.13
CA ASP A 800 22.95 -20.50 -24.83
C ASP A 800 22.06 -19.90 -23.72
N GLN A 801 21.35 -18.81 -24.01
CA GLN A 801 20.36 -18.19 -23.13
C GLN A 801 18.92 -18.63 -23.46
N VAL A 802 18.75 -19.35 -24.57
CA VAL A 802 17.46 -19.83 -25.09
C VAL A 802 17.36 -21.33 -24.84
N PHE A 803 16.66 -21.72 -23.79
CA PHE A 803 16.41 -23.11 -23.44
C PHE A 803 15.06 -23.52 -24.03
N ALA A 804 14.99 -24.66 -24.67
CA ALA A 804 13.73 -25.21 -25.15
C ALA A 804 13.70 -26.72 -24.95
N ALA A 805 12.53 -27.26 -24.62
CA ALA A 805 12.37 -28.69 -24.36
C ALA A 805 11.00 -29.18 -24.86
N SER A 806 10.99 -30.35 -25.49
CA SER A 806 9.77 -31.09 -25.85
C SER A 806 9.41 -32.04 -24.73
N LEU A 807 8.21 -31.93 -24.18
CA LEU A 807 7.68 -32.87 -23.20
C LEU A 807 7.11 -34.10 -23.92
N ASN A 808 7.61 -35.29 -23.60
CA ASN A 808 7.03 -36.53 -24.07
C ASN A 808 5.64 -36.72 -23.43
N ARG A 809 4.58 -36.52 -24.23
CA ARG A 809 3.21 -36.51 -23.70
C ARG A 809 2.79 -37.85 -23.12
N GLU A 810 3.06 -38.94 -23.83
CA GLU A 810 2.63 -40.29 -23.41
C GLU A 810 3.24 -40.64 -22.05
N ARG A 811 4.55 -40.45 -21.87
CA ARG A 811 5.21 -40.66 -20.58
C ARG A 811 4.64 -39.76 -19.48
N CYS A 812 4.39 -38.48 -19.79
CA CYS A 812 3.81 -37.54 -18.83
C CYS A 812 2.43 -37.98 -18.34
N GLU A 813 1.54 -38.35 -19.26
CA GLU A 813 0.18 -38.79 -18.94
C GLU A 813 0.20 -40.14 -18.20
N GLU A 814 1.12 -41.05 -18.51
CA GLU A 814 1.34 -42.29 -17.76
C GLU A 814 1.73 -42.03 -16.29
N SER A 815 2.70 -41.15 -16.05
CA SER A 815 3.14 -40.78 -14.70
C SER A 815 2.06 -40.04 -13.91
N LEU A 816 1.31 -39.15 -14.57
CA LEU A 816 0.16 -38.47 -13.95
C LEU A 816 -0.98 -39.45 -13.62
N ALA A 817 -1.27 -40.42 -14.51
CA ALA A 817 -2.25 -41.46 -14.25
C ALA A 817 -1.86 -42.37 -13.06
N LYS A 818 -0.55 -42.63 -12.87
CA LYS A 818 -0.04 -43.35 -11.70
C LYS A 818 -0.39 -42.61 -10.40
N LEU A 819 -0.15 -41.31 -10.33
CA LEU A 819 -0.48 -40.49 -9.15
C LEU A 819 -1.99 -40.34 -8.94
N ALA A 820 -2.76 -40.20 -10.03
CA ALA A 820 -4.22 -40.11 -10.00
C ALA A 820 -4.91 -41.38 -9.48
N ALA A 821 -4.22 -42.53 -9.46
CA ALA A 821 -4.77 -43.80 -9.00
C ALA A 821 -5.08 -43.84 -7.48
N ALA A 822 -4.49 -42.94 -6.69
CA ALA A 822 -4.72 -42.83 -5.25
C ALA A 822 -5.16 -41.39 -4.87
N PRO A 823 -6.38 -40.97 -5.24
CA PRO A 823 -6.84 -39.61 -5.01
C PRO A 823 -7.33 -39.39 -3.57
N LEU A 824 -7.11 -38.19 -3.03
CA LEU A 824 -7.81 -37.71 -1.85
C LEU A 824 -9.27 -37.39 -2.21
N GLN A 825 -10.22 -38.01 -1.51
CA GLN A 825 -11.65 -37.77 -1.71
C GLN A 825 -12.11 -36.68 -0.74
N VAL A 826 -12.17 -35.45 -1.25
CA VAL A 826 -12.57 -34.28 -0.47
C VAL A 826 -14.05 -34.34 -0.12
N LYS A 827 -14.39 -34.18 1.17
CA LYS A 827 -15.78 -34.06 1.65
C LYS A 827 -16.20 -32.62 1.80
N SER A 828 -15.31 -31.78 2.34
CA SER A 828 -15.58 -30.37 2.60
C SER A 828 -14.27 -29.58 2.59
N VAL A 829 -14.26 -28.46 1.88
CA VAL A 829 -13.18 -27.48 1.94
C VAL A 829 -13.77 -26.09 2.10
N GLU A 830 -13.37 -25.43 3.17
CA GLU A 830 -13.64 -24.03 3.45
C GLU A 830 -12.32 -23.35 3.79
N ASP A 831 -12.23 -22.02 3.68
CA ASP A 831 -10.99 -21.30 3.98
C ASP A 831 -10.51 -21.57 5.43
N GLY A 832 -9.44 -22.35 5.55
CA GLY A 832 -8.86 -22.79 6.82
C GLY A 832 -9.43 -24.11 7.38
N TYR A 833 -10.22 -24.86 6.61
CA TYR A 833 -10.76 -26.16 7.01
C TYR A 833 -10.75 -27.16 5.84
N VAL A 834 -10.27 -28.39 6.09
CA VAL A 834 -10.32 -29.50 5.13
C VAL A 834 -10.79 -30.75 5.83
N GLU A 835 -11.76 -31.43 5.23
CA GLU A 835 -12.20 -32.77 5.62
C GLU A 835 -12.22 -33.67 4.39
N ALA A 836 -11.56 -34.83 4.48
CA ALA A 836 -11.40 -35.72 3.35
C ALA A 836 -11.19 -37.18 3.78
N ASP A 837 -11.48 -38.11 2.87
CA ASP A 837 -11.17 -39.52 3.00
C ASP A 837 -10.02 -39.90 2.05
N PHE A 838 -9.19 -40.84 2.48
CA PHE A 838 -8.10 -41.34 1.67
C PHE A 838 -7.98 -42.86 1.80
N GLN A 839 -7.82 -43.55 0.66
CA GLN A 839 -7.54 -44.97 0.63
C GLN A 839 -6.02 -45.18 0.59
N GLY A 840 -5.43 -45.54 1.73
CA GLY A 840 -4.02 -45.86 1.90
C GLY A 840 -3.67 -47.20 1.24
N SER A 841 -3.57 -47.21 -0.10
CA SER A 841 -3.20 -48.37 -0.91
C SER A 841 -2.04 -48.11 -1.89
N PHE A 842 -1.50 -46.88 -1.93
CA PHE A 842 -0.30 -46.56 -2.71
C PHE A 842 0.96 -47.03 -1.97
N ASP A 843 2.01 -47.42 -2.71
CA ASP A 843 3.23 -48.14 -2.29
C ASP A 843 4.15 -47.35 -1.32
N GLY A 844 3.59 -46.85 -0.23
CA GLY A 844 4.30 -46.01 0.73
C GLY A 844 3.46 -45.30 1.77
N GLN A 845 2.13 -45.46 1.79
CA GLN A 845 1.27 -44.89 2.86
C GLN A 845 1.43 -43.37 3.05
N LYS A 846 1.88 -42.64 2.02
CA LYS A 846 2.08 -41.20 2.07
C LYS A 846 1.08 -40.46 1.21
N LEU A 847 0.56 -39.38 1.76
CA LEU A 847 -0.36 -38.45 1.09
C LEU A 847 0.33 -37.10 0.93
N LEU A 848 0.50 -36.65 -0.31
CA LEU A 848 0.88 -35.27 -0.61
C LEU A 848 -0.39 -34.42 -0.70
N LEU A 849 -0.38 -33.25 -0.07
CA LEU A 849 -1.39 -32.21 -0.24
C LEU A 849 -0.76 -31.03 -0.99
N THR A 850 -1.45 -30.47 -1.97
CA THR A 850 -1.06 -29.20 -2.63
C THR A 850 -1.40 -27.97 -1.76
N ILE A 851 -1.21 -28.13 -0.45
CA ILE A 851 -1.39 -27.11 0.59
C ILE A 851 -0.01 -26.83 1.21
N PRO A 852 0.41 -25.56 1.31
CA PRO A 852 1.70 -25.22 1.92
C PRO A 852 1.77 -25.57 3.41
N VAL A 853 2.95 -26.01 3.86
CA VAL A 853 3.24 -26.20 5.30
C VAL A 853 3.24 -24.84 6.01
N GLU A 854 2.34 -24.66 6.98
CA GLU A 854 2.32 -23.50 7.86
C GLU A 854 2.10 -23.92 9.32
N ASP A 855 2.76 -23.24 10.27
CA ASP A 855 2.58 -23.40 11.73
C ASP A 855 1.13 -23.27 12.22
N GLY A 856 0.24 -22.71 11.39
CA GLY A 856 -1.17 -22.50 11.72
C GLY A 856 -2.04 -23.75 11.55
N TRP A 857 -1.60 -24.75 10.79
CA TRP A 857 -2.40 -25.95 10.54
C TRP A 857 -2.32 -26.93 11.69
N LYS A 858 -3.49 -27.34 12.17
CA LYS A 858 -3.64 -28.51 13.02
C LYS A 858 -4.20 -29.65 12.17
N VAL A 859 -3.43 -30.73 12.02
CA VAL A 859 -3.77 -31.88 11.18
C VAL A 859 -4.04 -33.11 12.03
N SER A 860 -5.13 -33.82 11.73
CA SER A 860 -5.52 -35.07 12.39
C SER A 860 -5.85 -36.14 11.36
N VAL A 861 -5.21 -37.30 11.48
CA VAL A 861 -5.47 -38.50 10.68
C VAL A 861 -6.00 -39.59 11.61
N ASN A 862 -7.18 -40.14 11.31
CA ASN A 862 -7.85 -41.16 12.13
C ASN A 862 -8.02 -40.74 13.61
N GLY A 863 -8.21 -39.44 13.85
CA GLY A 863 -8.37 -38.85 15.18
C GLY A 863 -7.06 -38.66 15.96
N ARG A 864 -5.90 -38.84 15.33
CA ARG A 864 -4.57 -38.62 15.92
C ARG A 864 -3.92 -37.41 15.30
N ASP A 865 -3.48 -36.47 16.13
CA ASP A 865 -2.76 -35.27 15.70
C ASP A 865 -1.41 -35.68 15.07
N GLN A 866 -1.07 -35.08 13.92
CA GLN A 866 0.18 -35.31 13.19
C GLN A 866 0.80 -33.98 12.74
N GLU A 867 2.13 -33.90 12.82
CA GLU A 867 2.91 -32.81 12.21
C GLU A 867 3.24 -33.17 10.75
N PRO A 868 2.90 -32.32 9.77
CA PRO A 868 3.22 -32.59 8.36
C PRO A 868 4.73 -32.54 8.07
N GLN A 869 5.20 -33.45 7.20
CA GLN A 869 6.53 -33.33 6.59
C GLN A 869 6.48 -32.29 5.46
N SER A 870 7.55 -31.49 5.31
CA SER A 870 7.69 -30.58 4.17
C SER A 870 8.30 -31.27 2.96
N PHE A 871 7.65 -31.13 1.81
CA PHE A 871 8.14 -31.51 0.49
C PHE A 871 8.17 -30.26 -0.40
N ASN A 872 9.35 -29.62 -0.48
CA ASN A 872 9.55 -28.34 -1.17
C ASN A 872 8.53 -27.24 -0.78
N GLY A 873 8.05 -27.26 0.47
CA GLY A 873 7.06 -26.31 0.98
C GLY A 873 5.62 -26.83 1.06
N LEU A 874 5.30 -27.96 0.43
CA LEU A 874 3.99 -28.62 0.51
C LEU A 874 3.94 -29.66 1.64
N MET A 875 2.73 -30.02 2.08
CA MET A 875 2.52 -30.99 3.17
C MET A 875 2.51 -32.43 2.67
N VAL A 876 3.31 -33.28 3.33
CA VAL A 876 3.22 -34.74 3.25
C VAL A 876 2.76 -35.30 4.59
N LEU A 877 1.75 -36.15 4.55
CA LEU A 877 1.16 -36.84 5.70
C LEU A 877 1.42 -38.34 5.62
N GLU A 878 1.46 -38.97 6.79
CA GLU A 878 1.59 -40.42 6.95
C GLU A 878 0.19 -40.98 7.15
N MET A 879 -0.14 -42.05 6.45
CA MET A 879 -1.47 -42.65 6.41
C MET A 879 -1.42 -44.09 6.91
N ASP A 880 -2.47 -44.55 7.57
CA ASP A 880 -2.59 -45.98 7.92
C ASP A 880 -2.94 -46.80 6.66
N GLU A 881 -2.68 -48.11 6.67
CA GLU A 881 -3.17 -49.00 5.62
C GLU A 881 -4.71 -49.01 5.58
N GLY A 882 -5.30 -48.88 4.39
CA GLY A 882 -6.75 -48.93 4.22
C GLY A 882 -7.44 -47.56 4.33
N GLU A 883 -8.61 -47.51 4.97
CA GLU A 883 -9.40 -46.28 5.05
C GLU A 883 -8.80 -45.29 6.06
N ASN A 884 -8.61 -44.04 5.62
CA ASN A 884 -8.15 -42.95 6.45
C ASN A 884 -9.13 -41.77 6.41
N TYR A 885 -9.27 -41.11 7.56
CA TYR A 885 -10.09 -39.93 7.73
C TYR A 885 -9.19 -38.75 8.11
N LEU A 886 -9.11 -37.75 7.22
CA LEU A 886 -8.32 -36.53 7.38
C LEU A 886 -9.22 -35.38 7.83
N SER A 887 -8.78 -34.65 8.86
CA SER A 887 -9.36 -33.37 9.28
C SER A 887 -8.25 -32.36 9.57
N MET A 888 -8.37 -31.16 9.00
CA MET A 888 -7.42 -30.07 9.15
C MET A 888 -8.15 -28.78 9.50
N GLU A 889 -7.63 -28.04 10.46
CA GLU A 889 -8.14 -26.73 10.86
C GLU A 889 -6.99 -25.74 11.03
N TYR A 890 -7.14 -24.55 10.45
CA TYR A 890 -6.15 -23.48 10.54
C TYR A 890 -6.46 -22.54 11.71
N HIS A 891 -5.47 -22.39 12.60
CA HIS A 891 -5.48 -21.39 13.65
C HIS A 891 -4.41 -20.33 13.40
N VAL A 892 -4.72 -19.07 13.68
CA VAL A 892 -3.75 -17.98 13.55
C VAL A 892 -2.62 -18.13 14.58
N PRO A 893 -1.35 -18.36 14.18
CA PRO A 893 -0.26 -18.56 15.11
C PRO A 893 -0.07 -17.35 16.04
N GLY A 894 -0.08 -17.60 17.36
CA GLY A 894 0.16 -16.56 18.36
C GLY A 894 -1.04 -15.67 18.71
N MET A 895 -2.22 -15.84 18.07
CA MET A 895 -3.40 -15.02 18.36
C MET A 895 -3.90 -15.20 19.80
N ALA A 896 -3.93 -16.43 20.31
CA ALA A 896 -4.33 -16.70 21.70
C ALA A 896 -3.39 -16.05 22.73
N ALA A 897 -2.08 -16.15 22.51
CA ALA A 897 -1.08 -15.48 23.36
C ALA A 897 -1.22 -13.95 23.26
N GLY A 898 -1.44 -13.44 22.05
CA GLY A 898 -1.68 -12.02 21.78
C GLY A 898 -2.90 -11.51 22.52
N PHE A 899 -4.00 -12.26 22.51
CA PHE A 899 -5.22 -11.96 23.25
C PHE A 899 -4.96 -11.87 24.76
N GLY A 900 -4.23 -12.82 25.34
CA GLY A 900 -3.84 -12.81 26.75
C GLY A 900 -3.04 -11.55 27.13
N VAL A 901 -2.04 -11.18 26.31
CA VAL A 901 -1.22 -9.98 26.52
C VAL A 901 -2.05 -8.70 26.37
N SER A 902 -2.93 -8.64 25.37
CA SER A 902 -3.86 -7.53 25.15
C SER A 902 -4.75 -7.28 26.37
N LEU A 903 -5.40 -8.33 26.86
CA LEU A 903 -6.30 -8.25 28.02
C LEU A 903 -5.55 -7.79 29.28
N ALA A 904 -4.38 -8.38 29.55
CA ALA A 904 -3.53 -7.99 30.67
C ALA A 904 -3.12 -6.51 30.58
N SER A 905 -2.74 -6.03 29.39
CA SER A 905 -2.29 -4.65 29.18
C SER A 905 -3.42 -3.64 29.40
N VAL A 906 -4.62 -3.93 28.89
CA VAL A 906 -5.82 -3.10 29.13
C VAL A 906 -6.19 -3.10 30.61
N ALA A 907 -6.12 -4.24 31.29
CA ALA A 907 -6.40 -4.36 32.72
C ALA A 907 -5.41 -3.54 33.56
N ILE A 908 -4.10 -3.68 33.30
CA ILE A 908 -3.03 -2.93 33.98
C ILE A 908 -3.21 -1.43 33.75
N PHE A 909 -3.47 -1.00 32.52
CA PHE A 909 -3.72 0.40 32.21
C PHE A 909 -4.93 0.93 32.98
N THR A 910 -6.03 0.19 33.00
CA THR A 910 -7.27 0.57 33.69
C THR A 910 -7.04 0.71 35.20
N LEU A 911 -6.41 -0.28 35.83
CA LEU A 911 -6.06 -0.23 37.26
C LEU A 911 -5.14 0.96 37.57
N TRP A 912 -4.15 1.23 36.72
CA TRP A 912 -3.27 2.39 36.84
C TRP A 912 -4.04 3.72 36.80
N ARG A 913 -5.05 3.83 35.91
CA ARG A 913 -5.91 5.02 35.81
C ARG A 913 -6.82 5.19 37.03
N VAL A 914 -7.45 4.12 37.49
CA VAL A 914 -8.32 4.13 38.66
C VAL A 914 -7.53 4.52 39.92
N GLY A 915 -6.35 3.91 40.14
CA GLY A 915 -5.48 4.25 41.27
C GLY A 915 -5.00 5.70 41.24
N ALA A 916 -4.66 6.24 40.06
CA ALA A 916 -4.30 7.64 39.90
C ALA A 916 -5.48 8.60 40.21
N TYR A 917 -6.69 8.23 39.80
CA TYR A 917 -7.91 9.00 40.08
C TYR A 917 -8.26 8.99 41.58
N ALA A 918 -8.21 7.83 42.24
CA ALA A 918 -8.45 7.70 43.69
C ALA A 918 -7.50 8.57 44.52
N LYS A 919 -6.19 8.55 44.19
CA LYS A 919 -5.18 9.42 44.83
C LYS A 919 -5.41 10.92 44.59
N SER A 920 -6.14 11.29 43.54
CA SER A 920 -6.47 12.69 43.24
C SER A 920 -7.68 13.20 44.01
N LYS A 921 -8.67 12.34 44.32
CA LYS A 921 -9.83 12.68 45.16
C LYS A 921 -9.48 12.81 46.64
N GLY A 922 -8.47 12.09 47.13
CA GLY A 922 -8.00 12.19 48.51
C GLY A 922 -7.21 13.46 48.85
N LYS A 923 -7.10 14.44 47.95
CA LYS A 923 -6.43 15.73 48.20
C LYS A 923 -7.49 16.84 48.26
N SER A 924 -7.53 17.58 49.38
CA SER A 924 -8.54 18.61 49.63
C SER A 924 -8.58 19.71 48.54
N PRO A 925 -9.72 20.38 48.34
CA PRO A 925 -9.96 21.30 47.21
C PRO A 925 -9.03 22.52 47.15
N GLU A 926 -8.40 22.90 48.28
CA GLU A 926 -7.61 24.15 48.38
C GLU A 926 -6.33 24.15 47.54
N ARG A 927 -5.75 22.98 47.20
CA ARG A 927 -4.55 22.92 46.33
C ARG A 927 -4.84 22.88 44.84
N LEU A 928 -6.11 22.86 44.42
CA LEU A 928 -6.49 22.79 43.00
C LEU A 928 -6.62 24.17 42.34
N MET A 929 -6.79 25.25 43.11
CA MET A 929 -6.92 26.62 42.57
C MET A 929 -5.58 27.26 42.16
N GLU A 930 -4.46 26.91 42.79
CA GLU A 930 -3.15 27.50 42.46
C GLU A 930 -2.51 26.98 41.17
N ARG A 931 -3.03 25.89 40.57
CA ARG A 931 -2.46 25.29 39.34
C ARG A 931 -3.06 25.82 38.03
N GLY A 932 -3.99 26.77 38.08
CA GLY A 932 -4.67 27.32 36.90
C GLY A 932 -3.90 28.41 36.13
N GLY A 933 -2.82 28.94 36.68
CA GLY A 933 -2.12 30.14 36.19
C GLY A 933 -0.90 29.90 35.28
N GLY A 934 -0.78 28.75 34.63
CA GLY A 934 0.30 28.53 33.65
C GLY A 934 0.03 29.30 32.36
N GLU A 935 0.83 30.34 32.06
CA GLU A 935 0.84 31.02 30.78
C GLU A 935 0.86 30.00 29.63
N LYS A 936 -0.21 30.02 28.82
CA LYS A 936 -0.29 29.25 27.59
C LYS A 936 0.69 29.87 26.59
N CYS A 937 1.80 29.18 26.31
CA CYS A 937 2.72 29.54 25.23
C CYS A 937 1.99 29.53 23.89
#